data_AF-A0A6D2HUV4-F1
#
_entry.id   AF-A0A6D2HUV4-F1
#
_cell.length_a   1.000
_cell.length_b   1.000
_cell.length_c   1.000
_cell.angle_alpha   90.00
_cell.angle_beta   90.00
_cell.angle_gamma   90.00
#
_symmetry.space_group_name_H-M   'P 1'
#
loop_
_entity.id
_entity.type
_entity.pdbx_description
1 polymer ?
#
loop_
_entity_poly.entity_id
_entity_poly.type
_entity_poly.pdbx_seq_one_letter_code
_entity_poly.pdbx_strand_id
1 'polypeptide(L)'
;MASLISALLFTLLFISNAEAHPKHGFTVDLIHRDSPKSPFYNHAETSSQRMRNAIHRSARSLLQRNNESSSPDSPRSVITSNRGEYLMNISIGTPPFPILAIADTGSDLIWTQCSPCKDCFKQKAPLFDPKRSSTYKKVSCSSSQCHSLEETSSCPTGKDTCSYSMSYGDKSYTKGDVAVDTVTLGSASRRSVSLRNMIIGCGHENAGTFDEMDSGIIGLGGGSTSLVSQLGKSINGKFSYCLVPLTSETDLTSKINFGTNGIVSGNGVVSTPLVKKPPTTFYFLTLEAISVGRKKIRVYNSSIGGSKEGDIIIDSGTTLTLLPSKLYHELESAVASKIKAKRVQDPEKLLSLCYKSSNLKVPHITIHFKGGDVKLDNVNTFVEVSKDLYCFAFAPTVSNSDFNYINFHWIQKSVSDTTMTRLTRDFRDSLHKDVVPAISADVKFASSRFPNYRIGANDQIFDVKDDPKVLSMKEVVARETAQLMDQQKRMSVRDLANKFEKGLAAAAKLSEEAKLKEATSLEKHVLLKKLRDALESLRGRVAGRNKDDVEEAIAMVEALAVQLTQREGELFIEKAEVKKLASFLKQASEDAKKLVDEERAFARAEIESARAAVQRVEEALREHEQMSRASGKQDMEDLMKEVQEARRIKMLHQPSKVMDMEYELRALRNQLTEKSKHFLQLQKKLAMCRKSEESISLLYEIDGTEALGSCLRVRPCSDDAPDLSKCALQWYRSSSDDSKKELISGATKSVYAPEPFDVGRALHADIIYDGHTLSLSTVGKIDPAAGLGSYVEALVRKHDVDFNVVVTQMSGEDHTSESIHLFHVGKMRIKLCKGKTVIAKEYYSSAMQLCGVRGGGNAAAQAVYWQAKKGVSFVVAFESERERNAAIMLARRFACDCNVTLAGPDDRTETGLN
;
A
#
# COMPACT_ATOMS: atom_id res chain seq x y z
N MET A 1 46.58 -34.28 -21.80
CA MET A 1 45.70 -34.16 -20.63
C MET A 1 45.72 -32.79 -19.97
N ALA A 2 46.88 -32.19 -19.66
CA ALA A 2 46.94 -30.89 -18.97
C ALA A 2 46.28 -29.71 -19.72
N SER A 3 46.37 -29.67 -21.07
CA SER A 3 45.72 -28.60 -21.86
C SER A 3 44.19 -28.75 -21.98
N LEU A 4 43.66 -29.97 -21.79
CA LEU A 4 42.20 -30.21 -21.73
C LEU A 4 41.64 -29.87 -20.34
N ILE A 5 42.43 -30.08 -19.29
CA ILE A 5 42.06 -29.80 -17.90
C ILE A 5 42.06 -28.29 -17.63
N SER A 6 42.98 -27.52 -18.22
CA SER A 6 42.98 -26.05 -18.14
C SER A 6 41.79 -25.43 -18.87
N ALA A 7 41.39 -25.99 -20.02
CA ALA A 7 40.16 -25.60 -20.71
C ALA A 7 38.89 -25.94 -19.91
N LEU A 8 38.88 -27.09 -19.20
CA LEU A 8 37.77 -27.48 -18.31
C LEU A 8 37.67 -26.58 -17.06
N LEU A 9 38.79 -26.20 -16.46
CA LEU A 9 38.85 -25.30 -15.29
C LEU A 9 38.46 -23.87 -15.65
N PHE A 10 38.80 -23.41 -16.87
CA PHE A 10 38.30 -22.12 -17.36
C PHE A 10 36.79 -22.17 -17.60
N THR A 11 36.22 -23.28 -18.08
CA THR A 11 34.76 -23.42 -18.21
C THR A 11 34.00 -23.62 -16.89
N LEU A 12 34.66 -24.13 -15.83
CA LEU A 12 34.06 -24.36 -14.51
C LEU A 12 33.98 -23.10 -13.64
N LEU A 13 34.76 -22.06 -13.94
CA LEU A 13 34.73 -20.76 -13.23
C LEU A 13 33.58 -19.83 -13.68
N PHE A 14 32.88 -20.14 -14.79
CA PHE A 14 31.84 -19.26 -15.36
C PHE A 14 30.38 -19.60 -14.99
N ILE A 15 30.10 -20.61 -14.14
CA ILE A 15 28.73 -21.16 -14.00
C ILE A 15 27.94 -20.70 -12.74
N SER A 16 28.47 -19.95 -11.77
CA SER A 16 27.70 -19.63 -10.54
C SER A 16 27.56 -18.13 -10.22
N ASN A 17 27.07 -17.36 -11.17
CA ASN A 17 26.42 -16.06 -10.94
C ASN A 17 25.15 -16.02 -11.78
N ALA A 18 23.97 -16.00 -11.16
CA ALA A 18 22.84 -15.36 -11.85
C ALA A 18 21.72 -14.84 -10.96
N GLU A 19 20.93 -14.00 -11.63
CA GLU A 19 20.17 -12.85 -11.14
C GLU A 19 18.70 -13.16 -10.86
N ALA A 20 18.19 -12.76 -9.68
CA ALA A 20 16.77 -12.79 -9.39
C ALA A 20 16.07 -11.54 -9.97
N HIS A 21 15.85 -11.53 -11.28
CA HIS A 21 14.92 -10.59 -11.90
C HIS A 21 13.47 -11.08 -11.75
N PRO A 22 12.47 -10.19 -11.59
CA PRO A 22 11.06 -10.59 -11.59
C PRO A 22 10.73 -11.29 -12.92
N LYS A 23 10.43 -12.59 -12.88
CA LYS A 23 9.92 -13.34 -14.04
C LYS A 23 8.46 -13.00 -14.39
N HIS A 24 7.85 -12.07 -13.65
CA HIS A 24 6.47 -11.61 -13.78
C HIS A 24 6.42 -10.08 -13.84
N GLY A 25 5.41 -9.55 -14.53
CA GLY A 25 5.17 -8.13 -14.62
C GLY A 25 4.85 -7.48 -13.27
N PHE A 26 5.09 -6.17 -13.19
CA PHE A 26 4.85 -5.39 -11.98
C PHE A 26 4.30 -4.00 -12.34
N THR A 27 3.74 -3.32 -11.35
CA THR A 27 3.08 -2.01 -11.52
C THR A 27 3.67 -1.01 -10.54
N VAL A 28 3.97 0.18 -11.03
CA VAL A 28 4.50 1.34 -10.27
C VAL A 28 3.51 2.50 -10.41
N ASP A 29 3.42 3.33 -9.37
CA ASP A 29 2.60 4.52 -9.38
C ASP A 29 3.30 5.66 -10.13
N LEU A 30 2.54 6.34 -10.99
CA LEU A 30 2.88 7.62 -11.56
C LEU A 30 2.05 8.69 -10.85
N ILE A 31 2.73 9.72 -10.35
CA ILE A 31 2.11 10.83 -9.63
C ILE A 31 2.03 11.99 -10.60
N HIS A 32 0.82 12.40 -10.96
CA HIS A 32 0.64 13.61 -11.76
C HIS A 32 1.16 14.82 -10.97
N ARG A 33 1.89 15.73 -11.61
CA ARG A 33 2.49 16.91 -10.98
C ARG A 33 1.48 17.73 -10.18
N ASP A 34 0.31 17.98 -10.76
CA ASP A 34 -0.76 18.72 -10.08
C ASP A 34 -1.84 17.82 -9.42
N SER A 35 -1.50 16.58 -9.03
CA SER A 35 -2.36 15.73 -8.18
C SER A 35 -2.16 16.04 -6.69
N PRO A 36 -3.16 15.90 -5.81
CA PRO A 36 -3.01 16.06 -4.35
C PRO A 36 -1.90 15.24 -3.70
N LYS A 37 -1.44 14.17 -4.34
CA LYS A 37 -0.33 13.31 -3.86
C LYS A 37 1.06 13.86 -4.21
N SER A 38 1.13 14.91 -5.02
CA SER A 38 2.36 15.51 -5.49
C SER A 38 2.83 16.62 -4.55
N PRO A 39 4.14 16.73 -4.26
CA PRO A 39 4.67 17.87 -3.50
C PRO A 39 4.54 19.20 -4.24
N PHE A 40 4.25 19.16 -5.55
CA PHE A 40 4.00 20.34 -6.37
C PHE A 40 2.54 20.80 -6.34
N TYR A 41 1.65 20.09 -5.65
CA TYR A 41 0.24 20.43 -5.60
C TYR A 41 -0.01 21.72 -4.83
N ASN A 42 -0.62 22.70 -5.49
CA ASN A 42 -1.04 23.94 -4.86
C ASN A 42 -2.55 23.90 -4.56
N HIS A 43 -2.90 23.80 -3.27
CA HIS A 43 -4.29 23.80 -2.81
C HIS A 43 -5.04 25.11 -3.10
N ALA A 44 -4.33 26.21 -3.32
CA ALA A 44 -4.94 27.50 -3.66
C ALA A 44 -5.29 27.62 -5.16
N GLU A 45 -4.79 26.73 -6.01
CA GLU A 45 -5.08 26.76 -7.44
C GLU A 45 -6.40 26.06 -7.76
N THR A 46 -7.15 26.65 -8.66
CA THR A 46 -8.31 26.04 -9.31
C THR A 46 -7.87 25.06 -10.39
N SER A 47 -8.73 24.11 -10.76
CA SER A 47 -8.45 23.14 -11.83
C SER A 47 -8.12 23.80 -13.18
N SER A 48 -8.77 24.94 -13.48
CA SER A 48 -8.43 25.74 -14.67
C SER A 48 -7.06 26.43 -14.58
N GLN A 49 -6.65 26.88 -13.38
CA GLN A 49 -5.30 27.43 -13.18
C GLN A 49 -4.23 26.35 -13.37
N ARG A 50 -4.44 25.16 -12.80
CA ARG A 50 -3.55 24.00 -13.02
C ARG A 50 -3.42 23.66 -14.51
N MET A 51 -4.54 23.62 -15.24
CA MET A 51 -4.54 23.40 -16.69
C MET A 51 -3.75 24.48 -17.44
N ARG A 52 -3.95 25.77 -17.13
CA ARG A 52 -3.16 26.85 -17.75
C ARG A 52 -1.68 26.71 -17.43
N ASN A 53 -1.32 26.39 -16.19
CA ASN A 53 0.06 26.18 -15.79
C ASN A 53 0.70 25.01 -16.57
N ALA A 54 -0.02 23.90 -16.77
CA ALA A 54 0.43 22.77 -17.59
C ALA A 54 0.64 23.16 -19.07
N ILE A 55 -0.27 23.96 -19.63
CA ILE A 55 -0.13 24.51 -21.00
C ILE A 55 1.08 25.45 -21.08
N HIS A 56 1.27 26.34 -20.11
CA HIS A 56 2.43 27.24 -20.05
C HIS A 56 3.74 26.46 -20.02
N ARG A 57 3.83 25.38 -19.22
CA ARG A 57 4.99 24.49 -19.18
C ARG A 57 5.27 23.88 -20.56
N SER A 58 4.25 23.30 -21.17
CA SER A 58 4.35 22.70 -22.51
C SER A 58 4.74 23.72 -23.58
N ALA A 59 4.19 24.93 -23.55
CA ALA A 59 4.48 25.99 -24.51
C ALA A 59 5.87 26.63 -24.29
N ARG A 60 6.32 26.79 -23.04
CA ARG A 60 7.66 27.34 -22.73
C ARG A 60 8.77 26.38 -23.15
N SER A 61 8.56 25.06 -23.04
CA SER A 61 9.49 24.08 -23.62
C SER A 61 9.69 24.28 -25.14
N LEU A 62 8.79 24.98 -25.83
CA LEU A 62 8.91 25.35 -27.24
C LEU A 62 9.57 26.72 -27.43
N LEU A 63 9.25 27.70 -26.59
CA LEU A 63 9.72 29.08 -26.72
C LEU A 63 11.17 29.29 -26.25
N GLN A 64 11.64 28.59 -25.22
CA GLN A 64 13.03 28.69 -24.73
C GLN A 64 14.07 28.09 -25.70
N ARG A 65 13.61 27.37 -26.74
CA ARG A 65 14.46 26.96 -27.85
C ARG A 65 15.10 28.16 -28.59
N ASN A 66 14.47 29.35 -28.58
CA ASN A 66 14.86 30.47 -29.44
C ASN A 66 15.57 31.67 -28.80
N ASN A 67 15.60 31.86 -27.47
CA ASN A 67 16.30 33.03 -26.92
C ASN A 67 17.81 32.75 -26.73
N GLU A 68 18.61 33.16 -27.71
CA GLU A 68 19.92 33.76 -27.42
C GLU A 68 19.66 35.22 -27.01
N SER A 69 20.20 35.65 -25.87
CA SER A 69 20.14 37.02 -25.33
C SER A 69 18.81 37.51 -24.72
N SER A 70 18.81 37.72 -23.41
CA SER A 70 18.08 38.84 -22.79
C SER A 70 18.63 39.14 -21.38
N SER A 71 18.99 40.42 -21.19
CA SER A 71 19.63 41.11 -20.05
C SER A 71 19.05 40.83 -18.64
N PRO A 72 19.82 41.04 -17.54
CA PRO A 72 19.45 40.61 -16.17
C PRO A 72 18.39 41.46 -15.47
N ASP A 73 18.06 42.67 -15.94
CA ASP A 73 17.27 43.62 -15.17
C ASP A 73 15.80 43.69 -15.61
N SER A 74 14.98 42.80 -15.06
CA SER A 74 13.55 43.05 -14.86
C SER A 74 13.01 42.14 -13.75
N PRO A 75 12.11 42.63 -12.87
CA PRO A 75 11.56 41.83 -11.78
C PRO A 75 10.70 40.71 -12.37
N ARG A 76 11.23 39.48 -12.34
CA ARG A 76 10.58 38.27 -12.86
C ARG A 76 9.58 37.76 -11.82
N SER A 77 8.32 37.58 -12.23
CA SER A 77 7.39 36.69 -11.52
C SER A 77 8.04 35.30 -11.39
N VAL A 78 7.80 34.60 -10.28
CA VAL A 78 8.43 33.29 -10.00
C VAL A 78 8.15 32.33 -11.16
N ILE A 79 9.17 32.07 -11.97
CA ILE A 79 9.10 31.25 -13.18
C ILE A 79 9.22 29.79 -12.74
N THR A 80 8.12 29.05 -12.68
CA THR A 80 8.14 27.58 -12.58
C THR A 80 8.02 26.99 -13.99
N SER A 81 9.17 26.84 -14.64
CA SER A 81 9.29 26.02 -15.86
C SER A 81 9.65 24.60 -15.43
N ASN A 82 8.97 23.57 -15.95
CA ASN A 82 9.43 22.18 -15.88
C ASN A 82 8.76 21.28 -16.93
N ARG A 83 9.51 20.27 -17.39
CA ARG A 83 9.25 19.32 -18.50
C ARG A 83 8.37 18.12 -18.14
N GLY A 84 8.00 17.94 -16.87
CA GLY A 84 7.39 16.72 -16.37
C GLY A 84 5.99 16.91 -15.84
N GLU A 85 5.00 16.25 -16.46
CA GLU A 85 3.65 16.15 -15.91
C GLU A 85 3.49 14.94 -14.97
N TYR A 86 4.41 13.98 -15.02
CA TYR A 86 4.36 12.77 -14.22
C TYR A 86 5.69 12.50 -13.53
N LEU A 87 5.59 12.20 -12.24
CA LEU A 87 6.68 11.87 -11.36
C LEU A 87 6.61 10.40 -11.00
N MET A 88 7.77 9.80 -10.83
CA MET A 88 7.91 8.43 -10.33
C MET A 88 8.79 8.45 -9.09
N ASN A 89 8.35 7.74 -8.05
CA ASN A 89 9.11 7.55 -6.84
C ASN A 89 9.93 6.26 -6.95
N ILE A 90 11.24 6.39 -6.85
CA ILE A 90 12.19 5.27 -6.83
C ILE A 90 13.11 5.41 -5.62
N SER A 91 13.98 4.44 -5.39
CA SER A 91 15.08 4.60 -4.45
C SER A 91 16.38 4.14 -5.08
N ILE A 92 17.48 4.81 -4.77
CA ILE A 92 18.82 4.48 -5.27
C ILE A 92 19.72 4.15 -4.08
N GLY A 93 20.53 3.11 -4.20
CA GLY A 93 21.56 2.77 -3.23
C GLY A 93 21.19 1.74 -2.17
N THR A 94 22.19 1.38 -1.37
CA THR A 94 22.06 0.46 -0.23
C THR A 94 22.70 1.06 1.02
N PRO A 95 21.90 1.53 2.00
CA PRO A 95 20.44 1.42 2.08
C PRO A 95 19.70 2.27 1.04
N PRO A 96 18.44 1.92 0.68
CA PRO A 96 17.67 2.65 -0.32
C PRO A 96 17.47 4.13 0.05
N PHE A 97 17.88 5.03 -0.83
CA PHE A 97 17.69 6.47 -0.71
C PHE A 97 16.57 6.94 -1.64
N PRO A 98 15.49 7.57 -1.14
CA PRO A 98 14.33 7.92 -1.97
C PRO A 98 14.63 9.03 -2.96
N ILE A 99 14.18 8.87 -4.20
CA ILE A 99 14.31 9.82 -5.30
C ILE A 99 12.94 10.02 -5.95
N LEU A 100 12.49 11.27 -5.99
CA LEU A 100 11.31 11.67 -6.76
C LEU A 100 11.77 12.36 -8.04
N ALA A 101 11.52 11.74 -9.18
CA ALA A 101 12.05 12.19 -10.46
C ALA A 101 11.00 12.15 -11.57
N ILE A 102 11.22 12.92 -12.64
CA ILE A 102 10.32 13.00 -13.80
C ILE A 102 10.39 11.68 -14.58
N ALA A 103 9.23 11.12 -14.94
CA ALA A 103 9.15 9.94 -15.80
C ALA A 103 9.07 10.37 -17.29
N ASP A 104 10.12 10.10 -18.06
CA ASP A 104 10.32 10.72 -19.38
C ASP A 104 10.58 9.69 -20.49
N THR A 105 9.63 9.52 -21.42
CA THR A 105 9.81 8.66 -22.61
C THR A 105 10.69 9.28 -23.70
N GLY A 106 11.08 10.55 -23.56
CA GLY A 106 11.95 11.28 -24.47
C GLY A 106 13.44 11.25 -24.09
N SER A 107 13.83 10.54 -23.04
CA SER A 107 15.23 10.40 -22.61
C SER A 107 15.55 9.01 -22.07
N ASP A 108 16.84 8.66 -22.04
CA ASP A 108 17.30 7.31 -21.67
C ASP A 108 17.88 7.24 -20.26
N LEU A 109 18.84 8.09 -19.89
CA LEU A 109 19.55 7.91 -18.61
C LEU A 109 18.66 8.20 -17.39
N ILE A 110 18.66 7.28 -16.41
CA ILE A 110 18.17 7.57 -15.04
C ILE A 110 19.26 8.37 -14.33
N TRP A 111 18.97 9.59 -13.87
CA TRP A 111 19.96 10.40 -13.15
C TRP A 111 19.36 11.18 -11.98
N THR A 112 20.20 11.52 -11.01
CA THR A 112 19.84 12.35 -9.85
C THR A 112 20.98 13.28 -9.44
N GLN A 113 20.67 14.36 -8.71
CA GLN A 113 21.70 15.26 -8.16
C GLN A 113 22.48 14.60 -7.02
N CYS A 114 23.80 14.59 -7.15
CA CYS A 114 24.71 13.93 -6.24
C CYS A 114 25.57 14.90 -5.43
N SER A 115 25.90 14.49 -4.21
CA SER A 115 26.94 15.13 -3.40
C SER A 115 28.35 14.61 -3.78
N PRO A 116 29.37 15.47 -3.93
CA PRO A 116 29.29 16.93 -3.88
C PRO A 116 28.66 17.49 -5.16
N CYS A 117 27.79 18.48 -5.06
CA CYS A 117 27.35 19.23 -6.23
C CYS A 117 28.17 20.52 -6.38
N LYS A 118 28.63 20.80 -7.61
CA LYS A 118 29.36 22.03 -7.95
C LYS A 118 28.41 23.16 -8.37
N ASP A 119 27.55 22.88 -9.35
CA ASP A 119 26.59 23.85 -9.90
C ASP A 119 25.25 23.16 -10.17
N CYS A 120 24.40 23.10 -9.15
CA CYS A 120 23.10 22.42 -9.20
C CYS A 120 21.96 23.40 -9.05
N PHE A 121 20.81 23.06 -9.64
CA PHE A 121 19.56 23.67 -9.24
C PHE A 121 19.27 23.37 -7.77
N LYS A 122 18.63 24.33 -7.12
CA LYS A 122 18.26 24.21 -5.71
C LYS A 122 17.27 23.07 -5.55
N GLN A 123 17.64 22.05 -4.78
CA GLN A 123 16.77 20.92 -4.46
C GLN A 123 16.46 20.92 -2.95
N LYS A 124 15.18 20.78 -2.59
CA LYS A 124 14.72 20.70 -1.20
C LYS A 124 14.96 19.34 -0.58
N ALA A 125 14.76 18.27 -1.34
CA ALA A 125 15.13 16.92 -0.91
C ALA A 125 16.66 16.81 -0.76
N PRO A 126 17.19 16.02 0.19
CA PRO A 126 18.63 15.84 0.31
C PRO A 126 19.24 15.30 -1.00
N LEU A 127 20.48 15.71 -1.31
CA LEU A 127 21.21 15.16 -2.45
C LEU A 127 21.60 13.71 -2.17
N PHE A 128 21.63 12.87 -3.22
CA PHE A 128 22.14 11.52 -3.08
C PHE A 128 23.64 11.57 -2.78
N ASP A 129 24.09 10.90 -1.71
CA ASP A 129 25.52 10.79 -1.39
C ASP A 129 26.02 9.40 -1.80
N PRO A 130 26.80 9.31 -2.89
CA PRO A 130 27.33 8.04 -3.36
C PRO A 130 28.14 7.28 -2.30
N LYS A 131 28.78 7.98 -1.37
CA LYS A 131 29.61 7.35 -0.31
C LYS A 131 28.77 6.62 0.73
N ARG A 132 27.48 6.94 0.84
CA ARG A 132 26.56 6.31 1.78
C ARG A 132 25.91 5.05 1.24
N SER A 133 26.06 4.78 -0.06
CA SER A 133 25.56 3.56 -0.69
C SER A 133 26.68 2.52 -0.79
N SER A 134 26.48 1.38 -0.14
CA SER A 134 27.40 0.24 -0.20
C SER A 134 27.40 -0.48 -1.55
N THR A 135 26.41 -0.21 -2.41
CA THR A 135 26.31 -0.81 -3.76
C THR A 135 26.70 0.14 -4.88
N TYR A 136 27.00 1.41 -4.57
CA TYR A 136 27.45 2.39 -5.56
C TYR A 136 28.83 2.05 -6.09
N LYS A 137 28.97 2.02 -7.42
CA LYS A 137 30.26 1.86 -8.09
C LYS A 137 30.35 2.80 -9.28
N LYS A 138 31.44 3.56 -9.36
CA LYS A 138 31.75 4.34 -10.55
C LYS A 138 32.06 3.42 -11.72
N VAL A 139 31.64 3.82 -12.91
CA VAL A 139 31.86 3.08 -14.14
C VAL A 139 33.19 3.49 -14.76
N SER A 140 34.04 2.51 -15.08
CA SER A 140 35.32 2.73 -15.77
C SER A 140 35.09 3.11 -17.24
N CYS A 141 36.01 3.90 -17.79
CA CYS A 141 35.99 4.33 -19.17
C CYS A 141 36.06 3.18 -20.18
N SER A 142 36.76 2.10 -19.81
CA SER A 142 36.89 0.91 -20.66
C SER A 142 35.65 0.01 -20.69
N SER A 143 34.68 0.26 -19.79
CA SER A 143 33.54 -0.62 -19.61
C SER A 143 32.49 -0.48 -20.71
N SER A 144 31.78 -1.57 -20.99
CA SER A 144 30.63 -1.58 -21.90
C SER A 144 29.52 -0.62 -21.47
N GLN A 145 29.36 -0.40 -20.15
CA GLN A 145 28.37 0.52 -19.59
C GLN A 145 28.69 1.96 -19.97
N CYS A 146 29.96 2.36 -19.99
CA CYS A 146 30.36 3.69 -20.46
C CYS A 146 30.05 3.87 -21.95
N HIS A 147 30.48 2.91 -22.78
CA HIS A 147 30.24 2.94 -24.22
C HIS A 147 28.75 2.93 -24.59
N SER A 148 27.87 2.41 -23.71
CA SER A 148 26.42 2.39 -23.93
C SER A 148 25.77 3.78 -23.98
N LEU A 149 26.41 4.80 -23.42
CA LEU A 149 25.97 6.20 -23.48
C LEU A 149 26.41 6.91 -24.78
N GLU A 150 27.15 6.22 -25.65
CA GLU A 150 27.60 6.71 -26.97
C GLU A 150 28.17 8.14 -26.86
N GLU A 151 27.68 9.07 -27.68
CA GLU A 151 28.15 10.46 -27.79
C GLU A 151 27.95 11.31 -26.51
N THR A 152 27.14 10.83 -25.56
CA THR A 152 26.90 11.55 -24.29
C THR A 152 27.92 11.22 -23.20
N SER A 153 28.75 10.19 -23.43
CA SER A 153 29.84 9.81 -22.53
C SER A 153 31.15 10.51 -22.89
N SER A 154 31.98 10.76 -21.88
CA SER A 154 33.31 11.33 -22.02
C SER A 154 34.26 10.70 -21.01
N CYS A 155 35.51 10.54 -21.43
CA CYS A 155 36.56 9.91 -20.64
C CYS A 155 37.74 10.86 -20.51
N PRO A 156 37.79 11.67 -19.43
CA PRO A 156 38.85 12.65 -19.23
C PRO A 156 40.23 11.98 -19.13
N THR A 157 41.21 12.51 -19.85
CA THR A 157 42.60 12.01 -19.83
C THR A 157 43.14 12.00 -18.40
N GLY A 158 43.67 10.84 -17.97
CA GLY A 158 44.25 10.67 -16.64
C GLY A 158 43.24 10.29 -15.52
N LYS A 159 41.95 10.07 -15.85
CA LYS A 159 40.96 9.50 -14.92
C LYS A 159 40.24 8.32 -15.55
N ASP A 160 40.21 7.18 -14.87
CA ASP A 160 39.46 5.99 -15.30
C ASP A 160 37.98 6.04 -14.84
N THR A 161 37.36 7.21 -14.90
CA THR A 161 35.94 7.37 -14.53
C THR A 161 35.19 7.92 -15.72
N CYS A 162 34.16 7.19 -16.14
CA CYS A 162 33.27 7.60 -17.21
C CYS A 162 32.39 8.75 -16.72
N SER A 163 32.43 9.89 -17.43
CA SER A 163 31.57 11.02 -17.17
C SER A 163 30.53 11.14 -18.28
N TYR A 164 29.36 11.71 -17.97
CA TYR A 164 28.33 11.99 -18.96
C TYR A 164 28.01 13.49 -19.00
N SER A 165 27.53 13.94 -20.15
CA SER A 165 26.99 15.28 -20.36
C SER A 165 25.76 15.17 -21.27
N MET A 166 24.60 15.53 -20.75
CA MET A 166 23.34 15.49 -21.50
C MET A 166 22.67 16.85 -21.49
N SER A 167 22.10 17.19 -22.65
CA SER A 167 21.29 18.39 -22.85
C SER A 167 19.90 17.99 -23.31
N TYR A 168 18.92 18.76 -22.86
CA TYR A 168 17.52 18.54 -23.12
C TYR A 168 16.99 19.58 -24.12
N GLY A 169 15.90 19.25 -24.81
CA GLY A 169 15.30 20.12 -25.83
C GLY A 169 14.74 21.46 -25.35
N ASP A 170 14.73 21.74 -24.04
CA ASP A 170 14.46 23.04 -23.41
C ASP A 170 15.74 23.79 -23.01
N LYS A 171 16.92 23.25 -23.35
CA LYS A 171 18.27 23.69 -22.97
C LYS A 171 18.67 23.42 -21.51
N SER A 172 17.85 22.68 -20.75
CA SER A 172 18.29 22.13 -19.46
C SER A 172 19.41 21.12 -19.68
N TYR A 173 20.30 20.95 -18.71
CA TYR A 173 21.42 20.02 -18.83
C TYR A 173 21.79 19.36 -17.51
N THR A 174 22.46 18.22 -17.62
CA THR A 174 23.05 17.48 -16.49
C THR A 174 24.42 16.94 -16.91
N LYS A 175 25.40 17.06 -16.01
CA LYS A 175 26.74 16.50 -16.17
C LYS A 175 27.18 15.84 -14.88
N GLY A 176 27.87 14.71 -14.99
CA GLY A 176 28.24 13.95 -13.82
C GLY A 176 29.03 12.69 -14.14
N ASP A 177 29.10 11.80 -13.16
CA ASP A 177 29.73 10.49 -13.30
C ASP A 177 28.69 9.46 -13.74
N VAL A 178 29.06 8.57 -14.66
CA VAL A 178 28.31 7.33 -14.90
C VAL A 178 28.63 6.36 -13.78
N ALA A 179 27.60 5.79 -13.17
CA ALA A 179 27.73 4.86 -12.07
C ALA A 179 26.77 3.68 -12.24
N VAL A 180 27.00 2.62 -11.47
CA VAL A 180 26.02 1.58 -11.24
C VAL A 180 25.65 1.55 -9.77
N ASP A 181 24.37 1.35 -9.48
CA ASP A 181 23.89 1.15 -8.12
C ASP A 181 22.61 0.29 -8.12
N THR A 182 22.03 0.06 -6.94
CA THR A 182 20.76 -0.61 -6.78
C THR A 182 19.62 0.39 -6.92
N VAL A 183 18.75 0.21 -7.91
CA VAL A 183 17.50 0.98 -8.08
C VAL A 183 16.33 0.15 -7.58
N THR A 184 15.53 0.71 -6.69
CA THR A 184 14.35 0.04 -6.14
C THR A 184 13.08 0.78 -6.56
N LEU A 185 12.14 0.07 -7.16
CA LEU A 185 10.84 0.58 -7.59
C LEU A 185 9.77 0.15 -6.58
N GLY A 186 8.95 1.10 -6.09
CA GLY A 186 7.79 0.78 -5.27
C GLY A 186 6.69 0.13 -6.10
N SER A 187 6.17 -1.04 -5.69
CA SER A 187 5.06 -1.67 -6.41
C SER A 187 3.73 -1.52 -5.70
N ALA A 188 2.67 -1.25 -6.48
CA ALA A 188 1.29 -1.23 -6.01
C ALA A 188 0.82 -2.57 -5.39
N SER A 189 1.51 -3.68 -5.67
CA SER A 189 1.27 -5.01 -5.09
C SER A 189 1.99 -5.25 -3.74
N ARG A 190 2.52 -4.19 -3.10
CA ARG A 190 3.21 -4.20 -1.79
C ARG A 190 4.57 -4.90 -1.74
N ARG A 191 5.12 -5.36 -2.87
CA ARG A 191 6.50 -5.87 -2.97
C ARG A 191 7.35 -4.92 -3.81
N SER A 192 8.34 -4.27 -3.22
CA SER A 192 9.29 -3.45 -3.97
C SER A 192 10.14 -4.32 -4.91
N VAL A 193 10.45 -3.80 -6.09
CA VAL A 193 11.32 -4.45 -7.08
C VAL A 193 12.70 -3.82 -6.97
N SER A 194 13.68 -4.57 -6.46
CA SER A 194 15.06 -4.11 -6.35
C SER A 194 15.89 -4.62 -7.53
N LEU A 195 16.52 -3.70 -8.25
CA LEU A 195 17.28 -3.91 -9.48
C LEU A 195 18.73 -3.53 -9.18
N ARG A 196 19.62 -4.53 -9.13
CA ARG A 196 21.05 -4.30 -8.85
C ARG A 196 21.79 -3.94 -10.13
N ASN A 197 22.95 -3.29 -9.97
CA ASN A 197 23.86 -2.94 -11.06
C ASN A 197 23.21 -2.09 -12.18
N MET A 198 22.23 -1.27 -11.81
CA MET A 198 21.55 -0.38 -12.75
C MET A 198 22.45 0.81 -13.06
N ILE A 199 22.66 1.08 -14.34
CA ILE A 199 23.37 2.26 -14.85
C ILE A 199 22.55 3.50 -14.49
N ILE A 200 23.18 4.41 -13.76
CA ILE A 200 22.64 5.69 -13.34
C ILE A 200 23.64 6.82 -13.63
N GLY A 201 23.12 8.04 -13.83
CA GLY A 201 23.88 9.27 -13.84
C GLY A 201 23.91 9.91 -12.46
N CYS A 202 25.11 10.13 -11.93
CA CYS A 202 25.31 10.87 -10.69
C CYS A 202 25.69 12.32 -11.02
N GLY A 203 24.69 13.19 -11.07
CA GLY A 203 24.81 14.56 -11.59
C GLY A 203 25.46 15.51 -10.60
N HIS A 204 26.56 16.14 -10.99
CA HIS A 204 27.33 17.10 -10.18
C HIS A 204 27.23 18.55 -10.70
N GLU A 205 26.73 18.73 -11.92
CA GLU A 205 26.44 20.03 -12.54
C GLU A 205 25.10 19.89 -13.28
N ASN A 206 24.03 20.47 -12.75
CA ASN A 206 22.68 20.35 -13.29
C ASN A 206 21.97 21.70 -13.24
N ALA A 207 21.58 22.25 -14.38
CA ALA A 207 20.86 23.52 -14.43
C ALA A 207 19.85 23.54 -15.57
N GLY A 208 18.97 24.55 -15.54
CA GLY A 208 17.87 24.68 -16.49
C GLY A 208 16.55 24.90 -15.78
N THR A 209 15.52 24.22 -16.24
CA THR A 209 14.14 24.38 -15.76
C THR A 209 13.69 23.24 -14.85
N PHE A 210 14.56 22.82 -13.94
CA PHE A 210 14.21 21.85 -12.90
C PHE A 210 13.59 22.58 -11.71
N ASP A 211 12.62 21.95 -11.04
CA ASP A 211 11.89 22.52 -9.92
C ASP A 211 12.48 21.99 -8.61
N GLU A 212 12.47 22.81 -7.55
CA GLU A 212 13.15 22.48 -6.29
C GLU A 212 12.62 21.24 -5.56
N MET A 213 11.42 20.76 -5.94
CA MET A 213 10.84 19.55 -5.38
C MET A 213 11.14 18.27 -6.19
N ASP A 214 11.74 18.37 -7.39
CA ASP A 214 12.23 17.19 -8.13
C ASP A 214 13.69 16.90 -7.80
N SER A 215 14.15 15.71 -8.14
CA SER A 215 15.52 15.24 -7.85
C SER A 215 16.25 14.67 -9.06
N GLY A 216 15.68 14.81 -10.27
CA GLY A 216 16.25 14.29 -11.52
C GLY A 216 15.22 13.71 -12.50
N ILE A 217 15.67 12.85 -13.40
CA ILE A 217 14.85 12.20 -14.45
C ILE A 217 15.04 10.69 -14.43
N ILE A 218 13.95 9.96 -14.66
CA ILE A 218 13.90 8.52 -14.92
C ILE A 218 13.60 8.34 -16.41
N GLY A 219 14.65 8.04 -17.18
CA GLY A 219 14.51 7.82 -18.62
C GLY A 219 13.79 6.52 -18.95
N LEU A 220 12.73 6.64 -19.74
CA LEU A 220 11.86 5.58 -20.25
C LEU A 220 11.99 5.40 -21.76
N GLY A 221 12.98 6.04 -22.40
CA GLY A 221 13.25 5.98 -23.83
C GLY A 221 13.68 4.59 -24.34
N GLY A 222 13.92 4.52 -25.65
CA GLY A 222 14.32 3.30 -26.35
C GLY A 222 15.82 2.99 -26.32
N GLY A 223 16.65 3.89 -25.82
CA GLY A 223 18.10 3.72 -25.74
C GLY A 223 18.53 2.68 -24.70
N SER A 224 19.80 2.30 -24.76
CA SER A 224 20.41 1.22 -23.98
C SER A 224 20.38 1.46 -22.45
N THR A 225 20.45 2.73 -22.03
CA THR A 225 20.54 3.14 -20.63
C THR A 225 19.17 3.44 -19.99
N SER A 226 18.07 3.29 -20.72
CA SER A 226 16.73 3.49 -20.17
C SER A 226 16.33 2.43 -19.16
N LEU A 227 15.46 2.79 -18.22
CA LEU A 227 14.90 1.84 -17.26
C LEU A 227 14.29 0.63 -17.98
N VAL A 228 13.61 0.88 -19.11
CA VAL A 228 12.96 -0.15 -19.93
C VAL A 228 13.98 -1.11 -20.55
N SER A 229 15.06 -0.58 -21.11
CA SER A 229 16.12 -1.40 -21.72
C SER A 229 16.94 -2.16 -20.69
N GLN A 230 17.27 -1.52 -19.56
CA GLN A 230 18.03 -2.15 -18.47
C GLN A 230 17.25 -3.27 -17.78
N LEU A 231 15.92 -3.18 -17.68
CA LEU A 231 15.07 -4.28 -17.23
C LEU A 231 15.09 -5.49 -18.19
N GLY A 232 15.46 -5.26 -19.45
CA GLY A 232 15.80 -6.30 -20.42
C GLY A 232 14.77 -7.41 -20.57
N LYS A 233 15.24 -8.66 -20.51
CA LYS A 233 14.43 -9.88 -20.67
C LYS A 233 13.36 -10.04 -19.58
N SER A 234 13.58 -9.46 -18.40
CA SER A 234 12.63 -9.52 -17.27
C SER A 234 11.26 -8.96 -17.64
N ILE A 235 11.25 -7.93 -18.49
CA ILE A 235 10.02 -7.29 -18.97
C ILE A 235 9.81 -7.48 -20.47
N ASN A 236 10.78 -8.07 -21.18
CA ASN A 236 10.80 -8.20 -22.65
C ASN A 236 10.54 -6.87 -23.38
N GLY A 237 11.05 -5.75 -22.83
CA GLY A 237 10.82 -4.39 -23.37
C GLY A 237 9.36 -3.98 -23.45
N LYS A 238 8.49 -4.58 -22.63
CA LYS A 238 7.06 -4.29 -22.58
C LYS A 238 6.77 -3.42 -21.38
N PHE A 239 6.17 -2.26 -21.63
CA PHE A 239 5.53 -1.48 -20.60
C PHE A 239 4.29 -0.80 -21.14
N SER A 240 3.40 -0.42 -20.24
CA SER A 240 2.21 0.36 -20.57
C SER A 240 1.94 1.37 -19.47
N TYR A 241 1.35 2.51 -19.80
CA TYR A 241 0.90 3.47 -18.80
C TYR A 241 -0.57 3.83 -18.98
N CYS A 242 -1.21 4.14 -17.86
CA CYS A 242 -2.57 4.66 -17.78
C CYS A 242 -2.55 5.95 -16.96
N LEU A 243 -2.86 7.06 -17.63
CA LEU A 243 -2.73 8.40 -17.07
C LEU A 243 -4.10 8.95 -16.65
N VAL A 244 -4.22 9.29 -15.37
CA VAL A 244 -5.41 9.90 -14.78
C VAL A 244 -5.50 11.38 -15.20
N PRO A 245 -6.70 11.90 -15.53
CA PRO A 245 -6.90 13.31 -15.87
C PRO A 245 -6.39 14.31 -14.83
N LEU A 246 -5.77 15.38 -15.32
CA LEU A 246 -5.30 16.54 -14.55
C LEU A 246 -6.43 17.17 -13.73
N THR A 247 -7.65 17.12 -14.27
CA THR A 247 -8.86 17.67 -13.63
C THR A 247 -9.54 16.69 -12.69
N SER A 248 -9.00 15.47 -12.49
CA SER A 248 -9.55 14.51 -11.54
C SER A 248 -9.20 14.92 -10.11
N GLU A 249 -10.22 15.23 -9.31
CA GLU A 249 -10.08 15.49 -7.87
C GLU A 249 -10.15 14.20 -7.03
N THR A 250 -10.03 13.03 -7.67
CA THR A 250 -10.06 11.74 -6.98
C THR A 250 -8.68 11.35 -6.45
N ASP A 251 -8.63 10.53 -5.41
CA ASP A 251 -7.37 9.99 -4.84
C ASP A 251 -6.67 8.96 -5.75
N LEU A 252 -7.09 8.80 -7.01
CA LEU A 252 -6.55 7.84 -7.95
C LEU A 252 -5.17 8.28 -8.45
N THR A 253 -4.21 7.35 -8.47
CA THR A 253 -2.87 7.55 -9.05
C THR A 253 -2.81 6.98 -10.45
N SER A 254 -2.06 7.66 -11.33
CA SER A 254 -1.69 7.09 -12.62
C SER A 254 -0.81 5.86 -12.39
N LYS A 255 -0.80 4.92 -13.34
CA LYS A 255 -0.05 3.67 -13.21
C LYS A 255 0.83 3.45 -14.42
N ILE A 256 2.01 2.88 -14.18
CA ILE A 256 2.86 2.29 -15.22
C ILE A 256 3.08 0.83 -14.90
N ASN A 257 2.87 -0.03 -15.89
CA ASN A 257 2.98 -1.47 -15.80
C ASN A 257 4.15 -1.94 -16.65
N PHE A 258 4.93 -2.87 -16.14
CA PHE A 258 6.07 -3.47 -16.82
C PHE A 258 5.86 -4.97 -17.00
N GLY A 259 6.46 -5.54 -18.04
CA GLY A 259 6.44 -6.98 -18.31
C GLY A 259 5.04 -7.48 -18.67
N THR A 260 4.61 -8.59 -18.07
CA THR A 260 3.29 -9.18 -18.35
C THR A 260 2.12 -8.28 -17.97
N ASN A 261 2.28 -7.43 -16.94
CA ASN A 261 1.27 -6.45 -16.56
C ASN A 261 1.14 -5.32 -17.59
N GLY A 262 2.17 -5.13 -18.43
CA GLY A 262 2.15 -4.16 -19.53
C GLY A 262 1.38 -4.63 -20.76
N ILE A 263 0.80 -5.84 -20.75
CA ILE A 263 0.06 -6.39 -21.88
C ILE A 263 -1.36 -5.81 -21.92
N VAL A 264 -1.62 -4.99 -22.94
CA VAL A 264 -2.96 -4.50 -23.30
C VAL A 264 -3.58 -5.48 -24.30
N SER A 265 -4.80 -5.94 -24.04
CA SER A 265 -5.59 -6.79 -24.95
C SER A 265 -7.09 -6.56 -24.72
N GLY A 266 -7.93 -6.97 -25.66
CA GLY A 266 -9.39 -6.83 -25.57
C GLY A 266 -10.00 -5.98 -26.70
N ASN A 267 -11.31 -5.77 -26.60
CA ASN A 267 -12.07 -5.03 -27.61
C ASN A 267 -11.68 -3.55 -27.60
N GLY A 268 -11.46 -2.96 -28.77
CA GLY A 268 -11.06 -1.55 -28.91
C GLY A 268 -9.55 -1.28 -28.83
N VAL A 269 -8.73 -2.31 -28.61
CA VAL A 269 -7.26 -2.20 -28.67
C VAL A 269 -6.81 -2.11 -30.12
N VAL A 270 -6.03 -1.09 -30.44
CA VAL A 270 -5.37 -0.93 -31.75
C VAL A 270 -3.86 -1.02 -31.60
N SER A 271 -3.16 -1.36 -32.67
CA SER A 271 -1.70 -1.49 -32.67
C SER A 271 -1.12 -0.82 -33.90
N THR A 272 0.05 -0.21 -33.74
CA THR A 272 0.82 0.41 -34.81
C THR A 272 2.29 0.01 -34.65
N PRO A 273 3.02 -0.28 -35.74
CA PRO A 273 4.44 -0.61 -35.66
C PRO A 273 5.29 0.55 -35.15
N LEU A 274 6.22 0.27 -34.22
CA LEU A 274 7.30 1.18 -33.88
C LEU A 274 8.35 1.18 -35.00
N VAL A 275 8.79 2.36 -35.41
CA VAL A 275 9.84 2.55 -36.42
C VAL A 275 11.19 2.65 -35.72
N LYS A 276 12.13 1.76 -36.07
CA LYS A 276 13.50 1.83 -35.56
C LYS A 276 14.32 2.75 -36.45
N LYS A 277 14.75 3.89 -35.92
CA LYS A 277 15.72 4.79 -36.57
C LYS A 277 16.52 5.59 -35.53
N PRO A 278 17.70 6.12 -35.88
CA PRO A 278 18.43 7.05 -35.03
C PRO A 278 17.69 8.40 -34.89
N PRO A 279 17.74 9.04 -33.70
CA PRO A 279 18.29 8.51 -32.45
C PRO A 279 17.38 7.43 -31.84
N THR A 280 17.97 6.40 -31.23
CA THR A 280 17.24 5.21 -30.72
C THR A 280 16.43 5.49 -29.45
N THR A 281 16.62 6.67 -28.84
CA THR A 281 15.91 7.18 -27.67
C THR A 281 14.40 7.27 -27.89
N PHE A 282 13.94 7.69 -29.07
CA PHE A 282 12.53 8.00 -29.26
C PHE A 282 11.70 6.82 -29.77
N TYR A 283 10.44 6.77 -29.34
CA TYR A 283 9.44 5.84 -29.86
C TYR A 283 8.76 6.43 -31.10
N PHE A 284 9.32 6.14 -32.28
CA PHE A 284 8.77 6.62 -33.55
C PHE A 284 7.56 5.81 -34.02
N LEU A 285 6.52 6.51 -34.47
CA LEU A 285 5.37 5.95 -35.20
C LEU A 285 5.27 6.59 -36.59
N THR A 286 4.44 6.00 -37.44
CA THR A 286 4.11 6.54 -38.76
C THR A 286 2.68 7.06 -38.77
N LEU A 287 2.52 8.37 -38.94
CA LEU A 287 1.24 9.05 -39.08
C LEU A 287 0.85 9.16 -40.56
N GLU A 288 -0.26 8.54 -40.96
CA GLU A 288 -0.71 8.57 -42.36
C GLU A 288 -1.68 9.72 -42.63
N ALA A 289 -2.58 9.99 -41.68
CA ALA A 289 -3.61 11.01 -41.82
C ALA A 289 -4.25 11.40 -40.49
N ILE A 290 -4.94 12.53 -40.48
CA ILE A 290 -5.85 12.94 -39.42
C ILE A 290 -7.23 13.20 -40.04
N SER A 291 -8.27 12.56 -39.51
CA SER A 291 -9.65 12.79 -39.95
C SER A 291 -10.42 13.62 -38.95
N VAL A 292 -11.16 14.62 -39.45
CA VAL A 292 -12.14 15.41 -38.69
C VAL A 292 -13.52 15.10 -39.25
N GLY A 293 -14.28 14.27 -38.55
CA GLY A 293 -15.50 13.67 -39.08
C GLY A 293 -15.22 12.90 -40.38
N ARG A 294 -15.77 13.37 -41.51
CA ARG A 294 -15.55 12.77 -42.85
C ARG A 294 -14.38 13.38 -43.63
N LYS A 295 -13.78 14.48 -43.17
CA LYS A 295 -12.68 15.17 -43.86
C LYS A 295 -11.35 14.54 -43.43
N LYS A 296 -10.68 13.84 -44.35
CA LYS A 296 -9.37 13.22 -44.12
C LYS A 296 -8.25 14.15 -44.62
N ILE A 297 -7.38 14.57 -43.71
CA ILE A 297 -6.17 15.36 -43.97
C ILE A 297 -5.00 14.38 -44.06
N ARG A 298 -4.43 14.21 -45.25
CA ARG A 298 -3.28 13.31 -45.44
C ARG A 298 -2.01 14.00 -44.97
N VAL A 299 -1.16 13.28 -44.26
CA VAL A 299 0.19 13.73 -43.93
C VAL A 299 1.05 13.41 -45.14
N TYR A 300 1.32 14.42 -45.96
CA TYR A 300 2.22 14.28 -47.10
C TYR A 300 3.65 14.35 -46.57
N ASN A 301 4.42 13.26 -46.74
CA ASN A 301 5.84 13.10 -46.43
C ASN A 301 6.46 14.35 -45.80
N SER A 302 6.56 14.36 -44.48
CA SER A 302 7.47 15.30 -43.85
C SER A 302 8.86 15.01 -44.44
N SER A 303 9.49 16.00 -45.05
CA SER A 303 10.82 15.95 -45.68
C SER A 303 11.96 15.62 -44.69
N ILE A 304 11.64 15.04 -43.54
CA ILE A 304 12.49 14.86 -42.38
C ILE A 304 13.20 13.51 -42.52
N GLY A 305 14.43 13.57 -43.03
CA GLY A 305 15.38 12.46 -42.98
C GLY A 305 15.30 11.42 -44.11
N GLY A 306 14.56 11.69 -45.19
CA GLY A 306 14.54 10.81 -46.38
C GLY A 306 13.81 9.46 -46.21
N SER A 307 13.34 9.13 -45.01
CA SER A 307 12.52 7.94 -44.75
C SER A 307 11.02 8.27 -44.83
N LYS A 308 10.23 7.41 -45.49
CA LYS A 308 8.76 7.55 -45.59
C LYS A 308 8.00 7.22 -44.30
N GLU A 309 8.70 6.86 -43.22
CA GLU A 309 8.12 6.32 -41.97
C GLU A 309 8.82 6.92 -40.74
N GLY A 310 8.13 6.96 -39.59
CA GLY A 310 8.69 7.44 -38.32
C GLY A 310 8.64 8.96 -38.12
N ASP A 311 7.60 9.63 -38.57
CA ASP A 311 7.46 11.10 -38.56
C ASP A 311 6.92 11.70 -37.25
N ILE A 312 6.50 10.85 -36.32
CA ILE A 312 5.91 11.22 -35.03
C ILE A 312 6.54 10.45 -33.88
N ILE A 313 6.70 11.08 -32.72
CA ILE A 313 7.19 10.47 -31.49
C ILE A 313 6.13 10.49 -30.39
N ILE A 314 6.22 9.53 -29.49
CA ILE A 314 5.44 9.48 -28.25
C ILE A 314 6.28 10.08 -27.13
N ASP A 315 5.78 11.14 -26.53
CA ASP A 315 6.50 11.90 -25.50
C ASP A 315 5.58 12.18 -24.29
N SER A 316 5.89 11.55 -23.15
CA SER A 316 5.21 11.80 -21.88
C SER A 316 5.63 13.12 -21.22
N GLY A 317 6.75 13.72 -21.65
CA GLY A 317 7.30 14.98 -21.15
C GLY A 317 6.68 16.24 -21.78
N THR A 318 5.58 16.11 -22.52
CA THR A 318 4.88 17.26 -23.11
C THR A 318 3.38 17.12 -22.99
N THR A 319 2.67 18.19 -22.66
CA THR A 319 1.22 18.17 -22.39
C THR A 319 0.41 18.35 -23.67
N LEU A 320 0.90 19.16 -24.62
CA LEU A 320 0.22 19.46 -25.88
C LEU A 320 0.69 18.52 -27.01
N THR A 321 -0.22 18.21 -27.93
CA THR A 321 0.18 17.55 -29.19
C THR A 321 0.74 18.59 -30.16
N LEU A 322 1.96 18.37 -30.65
CA LEU A 322 2.69 19.33 -31.47
C LEU A 322 2.79 18.83 -32.91
N LEU A 323 2.32 19.64 -33.87
CA LEU A 323 2.31 19.29 -35.29
C LEU A 323 3.10 20.31 -36.12
N PRO A 324 3.73 19.91 -37.24
CA PRO A 324 4.25 20.82 -38.24
C PRO A 324 3.24 21.91 -38.58
N SER A 325 3.69 23.18 -38.63
CA SER A 325 2.78 24.34 -38.71
C SER A 325 1.75 24.20 -39.84
N LYS A 326 2.16 23.69 -41.02
CA LYS A 326 1.24 23.45 -42.14
C LYS A 326 0.13 22.44 -41.78
N LEU A 327 0.49 21.28 -41.25
CA LEU A 327 -0.46 20.25 -40.84
C LEU A 327 -1.37 20.76 -39.71
N TYR A 328 -0.81 21.49 -38.76
CA TYR A 328 -1.56 22.12 -37.67
C TYR A 328 -2.65 23.05 -38.20
N HIS A 329 -2.32 23.98 -39.10
CA HIS A 329 -3.29 24.96 -39.62
C HIS A 329 -4.37 24.29 -40.49
N GLU A 330 -4.04 23.25 -41.26
CA GLU A 330 -5.02 22.46 -41.99
C GLU A 330 -6.01 21.75 -41.05
N LEU A 331 -5.51 21.19 -39.94
CA LEU A 331 -6.30 20.55 -38.90
C LEU A 331 -7.16 21.57 -38.15
N GLU A 332 -6.58 22.68 -37.71
CA GLU A 332 -7.25 23.77 -37.01
C GLU A 332 -8.45 24.27 -37.82
N SER A 333 -8.24 24.52 -39.12
CA SER A 333 -9.29 24.95 -40.05
C SER A 333 -10.40 23.90 -40.20
N ALA A 334 -10.03 22.62 -40.33
CA ALA A 334 -11.00 21.53 -40.43
C ALA A 334 -11.85 21.39 -39.17
N VAL A 335 -11.24 21.47 -37.98
CA VAL A 335 -11.94 21.43 -36.70
C VAL A 335 -12.85 22.66 -36.55
N ALA A 336 -12.33 23.84 -36.83
CA ALA A 336 -13.08 25.09 -36.72
C ALA A 336 -14.34 25.10 -37.59
N SER A 337 -14.27 24.51 -38.80
CA SER A 337 -15.41 24.42 -39.71
C SER A 337 -16.58 23.55 -39.20
N LYS A 338 -16.36 22.72 -38.18
CA LYS A 338 -17.37 21.80 -37.62
C LYS A 338 -17.96 22.26 -36.29
N ILE A 339 -17.34 23.22 -35.62
CA ILE A 339 -17.78 23.70 -34.31
C ILE A 339 -18.72 24.89 -34.48
N LYS A 340 -19.95 24.74 -33.98
CA LYS A 340 -20.99 25.79 -33.99
C LYS A 340 -20.98 26.61 -32.70
N ALA A 341 -19.82 27.15 -32.33
CA ALA A 341 -19.64 28.01 -31.16
C ALA A 341 -18.83 29.26 -31.54
N LYS A 342 -19.00 30.34 -30.79
CA LYS A 342 -18.24 31.58 -31.02
C LYS A 342 -16.77 31.33 -30.69
N ARG A 343 -15.90 31.42 -31.72
CA ARG A 343 -14.46 31.41 -31.53
C ARG A 343 -14.05 32.64 -30.72
N VAL A 344 -13.20 32.44 -29.73
CA VAL A 344 -12.66 33.49 -28.87
C VAL A 344 -11.14 33.37 -28.86
N GLN A 345 -10.47 34.46 -28.50
CA GLN A 345 -9.02 34.45 -28.33
C GLN A 345 -8.67 33.88 -26.96
N ASP A 346 -7.62 33.07 -26.91
CA ASP A 346 -6.99 32.69 -25.65
C ASP A 346 -6.42 33.95 -24.96
N PRO A 347 -6.83 34.26 -23.72
CA PRO A 347 -6.27 35.40 -22.97
C PRO A 347 -4.75 35.38 -22.86
N GLU A 348 -4.15 34.19 -22.77
CA GLU A 348 -2.70 33.99 -22.65
C GLU A 348 -1.99 33.92 -24.02
N LYS A 349 -2.75 33.89 -25.12
CA LYS A 349 -2.27 33.79 -26.50
C LYS A 349 -1.36 32.57 -26.76
N LEU A 350 -1.55 31.48 -26.03
CA LEU A 350 -0.79 30.23 -26.20
C LEU A 350 -1.47 29.27 -27.18
N LEU A 351 -2.80 29.20 -27.13
CA LEU A 351 -3.60 28.30 -27.97
C LEU A 351 -4.38 29.09 -29.02
N SER A 352 -4.32 28.65 -30.28
CA SER A 352 -4.91 29.44 -31.38
C SER A 352 -6.42 29.22 -31.52
N LEU A 353 -6.96 28.07 -31.10
CA LEU A 353 -8.36 27.69 -31.34
C LEU A 353 -9.13 27.50 -30.02
N CYS A 354 -9.86 28.52 -29.59
CA CYS A 354 -10.66 28.49 -28.36
C CYS A 354 -12.12 28.90 -28.59
N TYR A 355 -13.01 28.40 -27.74
CA TYR A 355 -14.45 28.63 -27.78
C TYR A 355 -15.01 28.89 -26.39
N LYS A 356 -15.93 29.85 -26.30
CA LYS A 356 -16.70 30.08 -25.08
C LYS A 356 -18.04 29.34 -25.17
N SER A 357 -18.26 28.32 -24.35
CA SER A 357 -19.46 27.49 -24.35
C SER A 357 -19.58 26.71 -23.04
N SER A 358 -20.80 26.56 -22.53
CA SER A 358 -21.10 25.69 -21.38
C SER A 358 -21.20 24.20 -21.73
N ASN A 359 -21.34 23.86 -23.02
CA ASN A 359 -21.37 22.48 -23.51
C ASN A 359 -20.83 22.43 -24.95
N LEU A 360 -19.51 22.44 -25.10
CA LEU A 360 -18.87 22.46 -26.40
C LEU A 360 -19.02 21.10 -27.10
N LYS A 361 -19.77 21.08 -28.21
CA LYS A 361 -19.84 19.92 -29.11
C LYS A 361 -18.67 19.96 -30.08
N VAL A 362 -17.71 19.07 -29.89
CA VAL A 362 -16.50 18.95 -30.73
C VAL A 362 -16.67 17.83 -31.76
N PRO A 363 -16.07 17.96 -32.95
CA PRO A 363 -16.10 16.89 -33.95
C PRO A 363 -15.25 15.69 -33.50
N HIS A 364 -15.63 14.49 -33.92
CA HIS A 364 -14.76 13.33 -33.77
C HIS A 364 -13.47 13.51 -34.57
N ILE A 365 -12.34 13.35 -33.90
CA ILE A 365 -11.01 13.35 -34.50
C ILE A 365 -10.46 11.93 -34.46
N THR A 366 -9.95 11.44 -35.59
CA THR A 366 -9.30 10.13 -35.70
C THR A 366 -7.89 10.32 -36.22
N ILE A 367 -6.92 9.80 -35.48
CA ILE A 367 -5.52 9.74 -35.87
C ILE A 367 -5.29 8.40 -36.57
N HIS A 368 -4.88 8.45 -37.82
CA HIS A 368 -4.62 7.26 -38.64
C HIS A 368 -3.13 6.97 -38.62
N PHE A 369 -2.73 6.01 -37.81
CA PHE A 369 -1.38 5.46 -37.85
C PHE A 369 -1.31 4.31 -38.85
N LYS A 370 -0.11 3.99 -39.30
CA LYS A 370 0.14 2.79 -40.10
C LYS A 370 -0.38 1.54 -39.37
N GLY A 371 -1.44 0.94 -39.92
CA GLY A 371 -2.06 -0.28 -39.38
C GLY A 371 -3.02 -0.10 -38.19
N GLY A 372 -3.30 1.14 -37.74
CA GLY A 372 -4.18 1.36 -36.59
C GLY A 372 -4.82 2.75 -36.54
N ASP A 373 -6.13 2.77 -36.31
CA ASP A 373 -6.92 4.00 -36.20
C ASP A 373 -7.25 4.29 -34.73
N VAL A 374 -6.79 5.45 -34.26
CA VAL A 374 -7.04 5.93 -32.90
C VAL A 374 -8.12 7.01 -32.95
N LYS A 375 -9.25 6.74 -32.31
CA LYS A 375 -10.31 7.74 -32.11
C LYS A 375 -10.03 8.53 -30.83
N LEU A 376 -10.05 9.84 -30.93
CA LEU A 376 -9.86 10.73 -29.78
C LEU A 376 -11.21 11.15 -29.20
N ASP A 377 -11.30 11.06 -27.88
CA ASP A 377 -12.43 11.61 -27.11
C ASP A 377 -12.29 13.12 -26.94
N ASN A 378 -13.39 13.77 -26.55
CA ASN A 378 -13.45 15.22 -26.40
C ASN A 378 -12.38 15.74 -25.43
N VAL A 379 -12.19 15.03 -24.32
CA VAL A 379 -11.16 15.35 -23.31
C VAL A 379 -9.74 15.25 -23.87
N ASN A 380 -9.52 14.47 -24.94
CA ASN A 380 -8.20 14.37 -25.57
C ASN A 380 -7.93 15.47 -26.60
N THR A 381 -8.95 16.25 -26.98
CA THR A 381 -8.87 17.20 -28.11
C THR A 381 -9.08 18.65 -27.66
N PHE A 382 -9.93 18.88 -26.65
CA PHE A 382 -10.20 20.19 -26.08
C PHE A 382 -10.05 20.16 -24.55
N VAL A 383 -9.39 21.20 -24.01
CA VAL A 383 -9.16 21.38 -22.58
C VAL A 383 -9.85 22.65 -22.08
N GLU A 384 -10.45 22.58 -20.89
CA GLU A 384 -11.06 23.75 -20.26
C GLU A 384 -9.98 24.57 -19.53
N VAL A 385 -9.65 25.74 -20.09
CA VAL A 385 -8.58 26.62 -19.56
C VAL A 385 -9.12 27.69 -18.62
N SER A 386 -10.42 27.99 -18.66
CA SER A 386 -11.16 28.74 -17.64
C SER A 386 -12.64 28.40 -17.77
N LYS A 387 -13.47 28.84 -16.82
CA LYS A 387 -14.91 28.52 -16.80
C LYS A 387 -15.56 28.81 -18.16
N ASP A 388 -16.13 27.78 -18.76
CA ASP A 388 -16.78 27.80 -20.08
C ASP A 388 -15.85 28.18 -21.24
N LEU A 389 -14.52 28.15 -21.07
CA LEU A 389 -13.52 28.45 -22.10
C LEU A 389 -12.72 27.19 -22.43
N TYR A 390 -13.00 26.63 -23.59
CA TYR A 390 -12.37 25.40 -24.08
C TYR A 390 -11.43 25.71 -25.23
N CYS A 391 -10.19 25.22 -25.14
CA CYS A 391 -9.17 25.44 -26.15
C CYS A 391 -8.69 24.11 -26.74
N PHE A 392 -8.36 24.14 -28.02
CA PHE A 392 -7.85 22.99 -28.76
C PHE A 392 -6.45 22.65 -28.26
N ALA A 393 -6.24 21.39 -27.90
CA ALA A 393 -5.02 20.96 -27.21
C ALA A 393 -3.91 20.51 -28.17
N PHE A 394 -3.87 21.13 -29.34
CA PHE A 394 -2.83 20.98 -30.35
C PHE A 394 -2.15 22.33 -30.55
N ALA A 395 -0.86 22.32 -30.86
CA ALA A 395 -0.10 23.52 -31.18
C ALA A 395 0.85 23.30 -32.35
N PRO A 396 1.23 24.36 -33.10
CA PRO A 396 2.23 24.24 -34.15
C PRO A 396 3.64 24.13 -33.56
N THR A 397 4.51 23.35 -34.21
CA THR A 397 5.96 23.38 -33.96
C THR A 397 6.56 24.71 -34.45
N VAL A 398 7.59 25.23 -33.78
CA VAL A 398 8.31 26.45 -34.20
C VAL A 398 9.36 26.10 -35.25
N SER A 399 9.43 26.88 -36.34
CA SER A 399 9.99 26.52 -37.65
C SER A 399 11.52 26.40 -37.78
N ASN A 400 12.31 26.44 -36.70
CA ASN A 400 13.78 26.54 -36.79
C ASN A 400 14.57 25.52 -35.93
N SER A 401 13.96 24.43 -35.43
CA SER A 401 14.73 23.38 -34.74
C SER A 401 14.92 22.16 -35.63
N ASP A 402 16.15 21.66 -35.74
CA ASP A 402 16.52 20.41 -36.43
C ASP A 402 15.77 19.16 -35.90
N PHE A 403 15.00 19.30 -34.81
CA PHE A 403 14.09 18.33 -34.24
C PHE A 403 12.65 18.59 -34.69
N ASN A 404 12.32 18.18 -35.92
CA ASN A 404 11.00 18.35 -36.55
C ASN A 404 9.99 17.22 -36.18
N TYR A 405 10.08 16.61 -35.00
CA TYR A 405 9.19 15.50 -34.66
C TYR A 405 7.80 16.00 -34.24
N ILE A 406 6.75 15.33 -34.76
CA ILE A 406 5.41 15.48 -34.19
C ILE A 406 5.45 14.89 -32.78
N ASN A 407 5.06 15.64 -31.75
CA ASN A 407 4.94 15.10 -30.40
C ASN A 407 3.48 14.75 -30.14
N PHE A 408 3.18 13.49 -29.84
CA PHE A 408 1.82 13.06 -29.51
C PHE A 408 1.69 12.80 -28.01
N HIS A 409 0.90 13.63 -27.33
CA HIS A 409 0.50 13.39 -25.95
C HIS A 409 -0.94 12.87 -25.90
N TRP A 410 -1.13 11.71 -25.28
CA TRP A 410 -2.46 11.22 -24.92
C TRP A 410 -2.98 12.06 -23.76
N ILE A 411 -3.68 13.15 -24.06
CA ILE A 411 -4.40 13.91 -23.04
C ILE A 411 -5.42 12.97 -22.42
N GLN A 412 -5.16 12.57 -21.18
CA GLN A 412 -5.95 11.78 -20.23
C GLN A 412 -7.47 11.62 -20.48
N LYS A 413 -8.00 10.40 -20.28
CA LYS A 413 -9.45 10.08 -20.37
C LYS A 413 -10.11 9.91 -18.99
N SER A 414 -11.42 10.20 -18.92
CA SER A 414 -12.27 10.08 -17.72
C SER A 414 -12.23 8.70 -17.03
N VAL A 415 -12.51 8.71 -15.73
CA VAL A 415 -12.45 7.61 -14.73
C VAL A 415 -13.22 6.32 -15.08
N SER A 416 -13.99 6.27 -16.18
CA SER A 416 -14.86 5.14 -16.54
C SER A 416 -14.39 4.27 -17.72
N ASP A 417 -13.35 4.65 -18.46
CA ASP A 417 -12.82 3.87 -19.59
C ASP A 417 -11.29 4.07 -19.69
N THR A 418 -10.51 3.07 -19.30
CA THR A 418 -9.04 3.10 -19.28
C THR A 418 -8.45 2.99 -20.69
N THR A 419 -7.97 4.11 -21.27
CA THR A 419 -7.06 4.05 -22.42
C THR A 419 -5.67 3.71 -21.93
N MET A 420 -5.20 2.50 -22.25
CA MET A 420 -3.90 1.99 -21.84
C MET A 420 -2.97 1.97 -23.05
N THR A 421 -1.91 2.78 -23.02
CA THR A 421 -0.91 2.81 -24.10
C THR A 421 0.16 1.79 -23.78
N ARG A 422 0.35 0.80 -24.66
CA ARG A 422 1.43 -0.19 -24.56
C ARG A 422 2.51 0.10 -25.59
N LEU A 423 3.75 0.08 -25.13
CA LEU A 423 4.92 0.06 -25.96
C LEU A 423 5.57 -1.32 -25.84
N THR A 424 5.87 -1.92 -26.98
CA THR A 424 6.52 -3.22 -27.05
C THR A 424 7.62 -3.15 -28.09
N ARG A 425 8.85 -3.39 -27.65
CA ARG A 425 9.98 -3.55 -28.55
C ARG A 425 10.27 -5.03 -28.75
N ASP A 426 10.24 -5.48 -30.00
CA ASP A 426 10.69 -6.84 -30.34
C ASP A 426 12.21 -6.91 -30.19
N PHE A 427 12.65 -7.67 -29.20
CA PHE A 427 14.00 -8.22 -29.09
C PHE A 427 14.09 -9.44 -30.02
N ARG A 428 14.24 -9.20 -31.33
CA ARG A 428 14.64 -10.24 -32.28
C ARG A 428 16.17 -10.23 -32.35
N ASP A 429 16.78 -11.37 -32.09
CA ASP A 429 18.20 -11.58 -31.85
C ASP A 429 19.15 -10.82 -32.80
N SER A 430 19.91 -9.88 -32.24
CA SER A 430 21.31 -9.67 -32.64
C SER A 430 22.17 -10.39 -31.61
N LEU A 431 22.57 -11.59 -31.99
CA LEU A 431 23.36 -12.54 -31.24
C LEU A 431 24.66 -11.89 -30.72
N HIS A 432 24.75 -11.73 -29.40
CA HIS A 432 25.89 -12.29 -28.67
C HIS A 432 25.32 -13.10 -27.51
N LYS A 433 25.55 -14.40 -27.60
CA LYS A 433 25.24 -15.39 -26.57
C LYS A 433 25.94 -14.98 -25.28
N ASP A 434 25.21 -14.95 -24.17
CA ASP A 434 25.41 -15.92 -23.09
C ASP A 434 24.25 -15.88 -22.08
N VAL A 435 23.93 -17.05 -21.55
CA VAL A 435 22.86 -17.31 -20.57
C VAL A 435 23.47 -18.13 -19.44
N VAL A 436 23.34 -17.69 -18.19
CA VAL A 436 23.30 -18.56 -16.99
C VAL A 436 22.23 -18.02 -16.01
N PRO A 437 21.52 -18.89 -15.25
CA PRO A 437 20.38 -18.58 -14.38
C PRO A 437 20.66 -18.60 -12.86
N ALA A 438 19.84 -17.85 -12.11
CA ALA A 438 19.92 -17.61 -10.67
C ALA A 438 19.54 -18.79 -9.79
N ILE A 439 19.85 -18.71 -8.47
CA ILE A 439 18.85 -18.77 -7.37
C ILE A 439 19.48 -18.34 -6.00
N SER A 440 18.58 -17.81 -5.16
CA SER A 440 18.64 -17.23 -3.80
C SER A 440 18.89 -18.20 -2.62
N ALA A 441 19.20 -17.61 -1.45
CA ALA A 441 19.37 -18.22 -0.12
C ALA A 441 18.08 -18.36 0.74
N ASP A 442 18.11 -19.36 1.64
CA ASP A 442 17.56 -19.63 3.00
C ASP A 442 16.25 -19.05 3.58
N VAL A 443 15.54 -19.86 4.41
CA VAL A 443 15.22 -19.64 5.87
C VAL A 443 14.71 -20.93 6.61
N LYS A 444 15.01 -21.03 7.93
CA LYS A 444 14.84 -22.08 8.99
C LYS A 444 13.44 -22.23 9.66
N PHE A 445 13.27 -23.21 10.59
CA PHE A 445 12.95 -22.98 12.04
C PHE A 445 13.26 -24.14 13.05
N ALA A 446 13.54 -23.69 14.29
CA ALA A 446 13.42 -24.25 15.67
C ALA A 446 14.20 -25.50 16.17
N SER A 447 15.19 -25.22 17.04
CA SER A 447 15.83 -26.16 17.97
C SER A 447 15.14 -26.15 19.34
N SER A 448 14.85 -27.33 19.90
CA SER A 448 15.05 -27.57 21.34
C SER A 448 14.99 -29.06 21.63
N ARG A 449 16.16 -29.64 21.97
CA ARG A 449 16.38 -30.77 22.89
C ARG A 449 17.65 -31.52 22.50
N PHE A 450 18.81 -31.13 23.03
CA PHE A 450 19.92 -32.05 23.29
C PHE A 450 20.70 -31.62 24.55
N PRO A 451 21.32 -32.57 25.29
CA PRO A 451 21.71 -32.40 26.69
C PRO A 451 23.11 -31.77 26.87
N ASN A 452 23.35 -31.22 28.07
CA ASN A 452 24.62 -30.59 28.45
C ASN A 452 25.66 -31.62 28.92
N TYR A 453 26.89 -31.54 28.42
CA TYR A 453 28.07 -32.21 28.98
C TYR A 453 29.05 -31.21 29.62
N ARG A 454 29.86 -31.66 30.59
CA ARG A 454 30.95 -30.88 31.21
C ARG A 454 32.30 -31.52 30.89
N ILE A 455 33.30 -30.67 30.61
CA ILE A 455 34.67 -31.06 30.26
C ILE A 455 35.59 -30.78 31.46
N GLY A 456 36.40 -31.76 31.87
CA GLY A 456 37.41 -31.63 32.92
C GLY A 456 38.77 -31.18 32.38
N ALA A 457 39.72 -30.89 33.28
CA ALA A 457 41.00 -30.19 32.99
C ALA A 457 41.97 -30.85 31.98
N ASN A 458 41.62 -32.02 31.43
CA ASN A 458 42.40 -32.72 30.40
C ASN A 458 41.59 -32.99 29.11
N ASP A 459 40.55 -32.20 28.84
CA ASP A 459 39.71 -32.29 27.63
C ASP A 459 39.04 -33.67 27.39
N GLN A 460 38.85 -34.47 28.44
CA GLN A 460 37.97 -35.64 28.37
C GLN A 460 36.52 -35.26 28.66
N ILE A 461 35.63 -35.59 27.70
CA ILE A 461 34.17 -35.48 27.81
C ILE A 461 33.64 -36.79 28.43
N PHE A 462 32.92 -36.71 29.55
CA PHE A 462 32.19 -37.85 30.10
C PHE A 462 30.76 -37.89 29.56
N ASP A 463 30.36 -39.05 29.03
CA ASP A 463 28.96 -39.37 28.73
C ASP A 463 28.32 -40.04 29.94
N VAL A 464 27.15 -39.57 30.37
CA VAL A 464 26.36 -40.27 31.40
C VAL A 464 25.64 -41.42 30.73
N LYS A 465 26.09 -42.64 31.04
CA LYS A 465 25.46 -43.89 30.57
C LYS A 465 24.05 -44.10 31.18
N ASP A 466 23.24 -44.74 30.33
CA ASP A 466 22.05 -45.58 30.58
C ASP A 466 20.68 -44.93 30.84
N ASP A 467 19.79 -44.99 29.81
CA ASP A 467 18.38 -45.40 29.99
C ASP A 467 17.77 -45.91 28.65
N PRO A 468 17.08 -47.07 28.59
CA PRO A 468 16.65 -47.71 27.35
C PRO A 468 15.21 -47.32 27.00
N LYS A 469 15.01 -46.23 26.27
CA LYS A 469 13.72 -45.89 25.61
C LYS A 469 13.88 -44.77 24.57
N VAL A 470 14.64 -45.03 23.50
CA VAL A 470 14.70 -44.12 22.34
C VAL A 470 14.27 -44.89 21.10
N LEU A 471 13.10 -44.52 20.57
CA LEU A 471 12.50 -45.12 19.36
C LEU A 471 13.40 -44.87 18.14
N SER A 472 13.40 -45.82 17.21
CA SER A 472 14.26 -45.76 16.03
C SER A 472 13.80 -44.65 15.07
N MET A 473 14.76 -44.08 14.33
CA MET A 473 14.50 -42.99 13.37
C MET A 473 13.45 -43.38 12.31
N LYS A 474 13.34 -44.67 12.00
CA LYS A 474 12.35 -45.23 11.06
C LYS A 474 10.91 -45.12 11.58
N GLU A 475 10.71 -45.25 12.89
CA GLU A 475 9.38 -45.14 13.54
C GLU A 475 8.96 -43.68 13.72
N VAL A 476 9.93 -42.79 13.96
CA VAL A 476 9.69 -41.34 14.01
C VAL A 476 9.26 -40.81 12.64
N VAL A 477 9.95 -41.23 11.57
CA VAL A 477 9.61 -40.87 10.18
C VAL A 477 8.26 -41.44 9.77
N ALA A 478 7.92 -42.67 10.18
CA ALA A 478 6.60 -43.26 9.91
C ALA A 478 5.45 -42.51 10.63
N ARG A 479 5.67 -42.07 11.89
CA ARG A 479 4.69 -41.27 12.65
C ARG A 479 4.51 -39.87 12.09
N GLU A 480 5.59 -39.21 11.70
CA GLU A 480 5.58 -37.89 11.05
C GLU A 480 4.88 -37.95 9.68
N THR A 481 5.14 -39.00 8.89
CA THR A 481 4.48 -39.21 7.59
C THR A 481 2.97 -39.41 7.76
N ALA A 482 2.54 -40.14 8.80
CA ALA A 482 1.13 -40.32 9.12
C ALA A 482 0.47 -39.02 9.63
N GLN A 483 1.17 -38.19 10.40
CA GLN A 483 0.70 -36.87 10.85
C GLN A 483 0.58 -35.86 9.70
N LEU A 484 1.50 -35.89 8.74
CA LEU A 484 1.47 -35.03 7.54
C LEU A 484 0.32 -35.41 6.60
N MET A 485 0.01 -36.71 6.49
CA MET A 485 -1.18 -37.17 5.76
C MET A 485 -2.50 -36.79 6.43
N ASP A 486 -2.55 -36.71 7.76
CA ASP A 486 -3.73 -36.24 8.50
C ASP A 486 -3.88 -34.70 8.44
N GLN A 487 -2.76 -33.96 8.40
CA GLN A 487 -2.77 -32.51 8.14
C GLN A 487 -3.24 -32.14 6.74
N GLN A 488 -2.96 -32.97 5.72
CA GLN A 488 -3.50 -32.78 4.37
C GLN A 488 -5.04 -32.87 4.32
N LYS A 489 -5.66 -33.51 5.33
CA LYS A 489 -7.12 -33.65 5.45
C LYS A 489 -7.82 -32.53 6.26
N ARG A 490 -7.10 -31.62 6.95
CA ARG A 490 -7.72 -30.52 7.73
C ARG A 490 -7.30 -29.15 7.18
N MET A 491 -8.01 -28.65 6.17
CA MET A 491 -9.17 -27.74 6.30
C MET A 491 -8.81 -26.30 6.70
N SER A 492 -8.65 -25.45 5.67
CA SER A 492 -8.79 -23.99 5.73
C SER A 492 -9.58 -23.51 4.49
N VAL A 493 -9.26 -24.07 3.32
CA VAL A 493 -9.96 -23.74 2.06
C VAL A 493 -11.37 -24.35 1.97
N ARG A 494 -11.58 -25.57 2.49
CA ARG A 494 -12.87 -26.27 2.37
C ARG A 494 -13.95 -25.66 3.28
N ASP A 495 -13.58 -25.21 4.48
CA ASP A 495 -14.50 -24.51 5.40
C ASP A 495 -14.78 -23.07 4.97
N LEU A 496 -13.79 -22.39 4.35
CA LEU A 496 -13.99 -21.06 3.79
C LEU A 496 -14.89 -21.12 2.54
N ALA A 497 -14.69 -22.11 1.67
CA ALA A 497 -15.56 -22.37 0.52
C ALA A 497 -17.00 -22.72 0.96
N ASN A 498 -17.17 -23.58 1.98
CA ASN A 498 -18.50 -23.91 2.52
C ASN A 498 -19.19 -22.70 3.19
N LYS A 499 -18.45 -21.82 3.87
CA LYS A 499 -19.00 -20.59 4.45
C LYS A 499 -19.36 -19.57 3.38
N PHE A 500 -18.57 -19.48 2.31
CA PHE A 500 -18.82 -18.59 1.19
C PHE A 500 -20.02 -19.05 0.34
N GLU A 501 -20.15 -20.36 0.07
CA GLU A 501 -21.33 -20.93 -0.60
C GLU A 501 -22.61 -20.75 0.23
N LYS A 502 -22.54 -20.89 1.56
CA LYS A 502 -23.67 -20.58 2.45
C LYS A 502 -24.04 -19.10 2.44
N GLY A 503 -23.06 -18.20 2.38
CA GLY A 503 -23.28 -16.75 2.22
C GLY A 503 -23.91 -16.39 0.88
N LEU A 504 -23.47 -17.03 -0.21
CA LEU A 504 -24.02 -16.84 -1.55
C LEU A 504 -25.45 -17.39 -1.67
N ALA A 505 -25.73 -18.54 -1.05
CA ALA A 505 -27.07 -19.12 -0.97
C ALA A 505 -28.03 -18.26 -0.13
N ALA A 506 -27.55 -17.65 0.96
CA ALA A 506 -28.32 -16.70 1.75
C ALA A 506 -28.62 -15.41 0.97
N ALA A 507 -27.65 -14.88 0.20
CA ALA A 507 -27.85 -13.73 -0.67
C ALA A 507 -28.82 -14.02 -1.82
N ALA A 508 -28.77 -15.22 -2.41
CA ALA A 508 -29.74 -15.67 -3.41
C ALA A 508 -31.15 -15.80 -2.81
N LYS A 509 -31.27 -16.28 -1.56
CA LYS A 509 -32.54 -16.38 -0.83
C LYS A 509 -33.14 -15.00 -0.52
N LEU A 510 -32.32 -14.02 -0.13
CA LEU A 510 -32.75 -12.62 0.04
C LEU A 510 -33.23 -11.99 -1.28
N SER A 511 -32.64 -12.38 -2.42
CA SER A 511 -33.11 -11.95 -3.74
C SER A 511 -34.44 -12.60 -4.16
N GLU A 512 -34.75 -13.82 -3.69
CA GLU A 512 -36.04 -14.47 -3.93
C GLU A 512 -37.13 -13.96 -2.96
N GLU A 513 -36.80 -13.65 -1.71
CA GLU A 513 -37.71 -12.99 -0.77
C GLU A 513 -38.13 -11.59 -1.25
N ALA A 514 -37.31 -10.92 -2.07
CA ALA A 514 -37.68 -9.69 -2.76
C ALA A 514 -38.76 -9.87 -3.84
N LYS A 515 -38.89 -11.06 -4.45
CA LYS A 515 -39.98 -11.36 -5.40
C LYS A 515 -41.34 -11.47 -4.71
N LEU A 516 -41.36 -11.87 -3.43
CA LEU A 516 -42.60 -11.94 -2.64
C LEU A 516 -43.16 -10.53 -2.34
N LYS A 517 -42.31 -9.50 -2.29
CA LYS A 517 -42.72 -8.09 -2.16
C LYS A 517 -43.23 -7.48 -3.48
N GLU A 518 -42.90 -8.05 -4.63
CA GLU A 518 -43.38 -7.63 -5.96
C GLU A 518 -44.90 -7.88 -6.10
N ALA A 519 -45.42 -8.94 -5.48
CA ALA A 519 -46.87 -9.22 -5.45
C ALA A 519 -47.68 -8.17 -4.65
N THR A 520 -47.09 -7.56 -3.62
CA THR A 520 -47.74 -6.51 -2.80
C THR A 520 -47.70 -5.11 -3.42
N SER A 521 -46.88 -4.88 -4.45
CA SER A 521 -46.80 -3.59 -5.17
C SER A 521 -47.88 -3.45 -6.26
N LEU A 522 -48.22 -4.55 -6.94
CA LEU A 522 -49.28 -4.56 -7.96
C LEU A 522 -50.67 -4.24 -7.36
N GLU A 523 -50.94 -4.68 -6.13
CA GLU A 523 -52.20 -4.38 -5.42
C GLU A 523 -52.34 -2.90 -5.06
N LYS A 524 -51.23 -2.18 -4.78
CA LYS A 524 -51.26 -0.75 -4.43
C LYS A 524 -51.63 0.14 -5.62
N HIS A 525 -51.14 -0.18 -6.82
CA HIS A 525 -51.51 0.54 -8.04
C HIS A 525 -53.00 0.34 -8.38
N VAL A 526 -53.53 -0.87 -8.16
CA VAL A 526 -54.97 -1.16 -8.34
C VAL A 526 -55.83 -0.41 -7.31
N LEU A 527 -55.38 -0.31 -6.05
CA LEU A 527 -56.06 0.43 -4.99
C LEU A 527 -56.10 1.94 -5.26
N LEU A 528 -54.98 2.55 -5.68
CA LEU A 528 -54.94 3.97 -6.02
C LEU A 528 -55.79 4.31 -7.24
N LYS A 529 -55.82 3.41 -8.25
CA LYS A 529 -56.71 3.55 -9.40
C LYS A 529 -58.19 3.49 -8.99
N LYS A 530 -58.57 2.51 -8.17
CA LYS A 530 -59.94 2.40 -7.65
C LYS A 530 -60.35 3.60 -6.79
N LEU A 531 -59.42 4.13 -5.98
CA LEU A 531 -59.65 5.33 -5.17
C LEU A 531 -59.86 6.57 -6.04
N ARG A 532 -59.03 6.74 -7.08
CA ARG A 532 -59.21 7.80 -8.09
C ARG A 532 -60.57 7.68 -8.79
N ASP A 533 -60.93 6.49 -9.26
CA ASP A 533 -62.20 6.25 -9.96
C ASP A 533 -63.41 6.58 -9.06
N ALA A 534 -63.31 6.24 -7.76
CA ALA A 534 -64.32 6.59 -6.77
C ALA A 534 -64.41 8.11 -6.51
N LEU A 535 -63.27 8.80 -6.41
CA LEU A 535 -63.21 10.26 -6.24
C LEU A 535 -63.73 11.01 -7.48
N GLU A 536 -63.40 10.56 -8.69
CA GLU A 536 -63.94 11.13 -9.94
C GLU A 536 -65.46 10.95 -10.03
N SER A 537 -65.98 9.80 -9.57
CA SER A 537 -67.42 9.57 -9.48
C SER A 537 -68.11 10.44 -8.42
N LEU A 538 -67.41 10.79 -7.33
CA LEU A 538 -67.89 11.70 -6.30
C LEU A 538 -67.93 13.14 -6.79
N ARG A 539 -66.89 13.58 -7.53
CA ARG A 539 -66.76 14.92 -8.12
C ARG A 539 -67.96 15.29 -9.00
N GLY A 540 -68.51 14.33 -9.75
CA GLY A 540 -69.72 14.54 -10.57
C GLY A 540 -71.02 14.72 -9.77
N ARG A 541 -71.00 14.46 -8.45
CA ARG A 541 -72.18 14.47 -7.56
C ARG A 541 -72.15 15.57 -6.50
N VAL A 542 -71.06 16.34 -6.39
CA VAL A 542 -70.89 17.42 -5.40
C VAL A 542 -70.67 18.78 -6.06
N ALA A 543 -71.03 19.87 -5.37
CA ALA A 543 -70.91 21.25 -5.86
C ALA A 543 -70.41 22.21 -4.75
N GLY A 544 -69.83 23.35 -5.14
CA GLY A 544 -69.24 24.33 -4.21
C GLY A 544 -67.98 23.81 -3.52
N ARG A 545 -67.74 24.18 -2.26
CA ARG A 545 -66.51 23.81 -1.51
C ARG A 545 -66.22 22.31 -1.48
N ASN A 546 -67.25 21.48 -1.35
CA ASN A 546 -67.08 20.02 -1.34
C ASN A 546 -66.55 19.47 -2.67
N LYS A 547 -66.73 20.19 -3.78
CA LYS A 547 -66.17 19.82 -5.07
C LYS A 547 -64.68 20.17 -5.15
N ASP A 548 -64.30 21.32 -4.61
CA ASP A 548 -62.90 21.76 -4.54
C ASP A 548 -62.08 20.80 -3.67
N ASP A 549 -62.63 20.36 -2.52
CA ASP A 549 -61.98 19.36 -1.65
C ASP A 549 -61.77 18.00 -2.34
N VAL A 550 -62.70 17.59 -3.20
CA VAL A 550 -62.59 16.34 -3.98
C VAL A 550 -61.57 16.49 -5.12
N GLU A 551 -61.50 17.65 -5.77
CA GLU A 551 -60.47 17.94 -6.78
C GLU A 551 -59.06 17.95 -6.16
N GLU A 552 -58.90 18.50 -4.96
CA GLU A 552 -57.64 18.46 -4.22
C GLU A 552 -57.26 17.04 -3.80
N ALA A 553 -58.22 16.23 -3.35
CA ALA A 553 -58.00 14.82 -3.03
C ALA A 553 -57.58 14.00 -4.27
N ILE A 554 -58.15 14.27 -5.45
CA ILE A 554 -57.72 13.64 -6.71
C ILE A 554 -56.27 14.01 -7.04
N ALA A 555 -55.90 15.29 -6.92
CA ALA A 555 -54.55 15.76 -7.17
C ALA A 555 -53.52 15.12 -6.22
N MET A 556 -53.87 14.94 -4.94
CA MET A 556 -53.02 14.23 -3.97
C MET A 556 -52.83 12.76 -4.33
N VAL A 557 -53.88 12.06 -4.78
CA VAL A 557 -53.79 10.65 -5.21
C VAL A 557 -52.94 10.50 -6.47
N GLU A 558 -53.03 11.43 -7.43
CA GLU A 558 -52.18 11.46 -8.62
C GLU A 558 -50.70 11.72 -8.26
N ALA A 559 -50.42 12.66 -7.36
CA ALA A 559 -49.07 12.92 -6.89
C ALA A 559 -48.46 11.71 -6.16
N LEU A 560 -49.25 11.00 -5.34
CA LEU A 560 -48.82 9.79 -4.64
C LEU A 560 -48.51 8.65 -5.61
N ALA A 561 -49.29 8.51 -6.69
CA ALA A 561 -49.05 7.51 -7.73
C ALA A 561 -47.71 7.75 -8.47
N VAL A 562 -47.40 9.02 -8.80
CA VAL A 562 -46.13 9.43 -9.42
C VAL A 562 -44.94 9.12 -8.50
N GLN A 563 -45.04 9.47 -7.22
CA GLN A 563 -43.97 9.18 -6.24
C GLN A 563 -43.72 7.69 -6.05
N LEU A 564 -44.78 6.86 -6.04
CA LEU A 564 -44.66 5.41 -5.99
C LEU A 564 -43.94 4.85 -7.23
N THR A 565 -44.29 5.35 -8.41
CA THR A 565 -43.68 4.90 -9.68
C THR A 565 -42.18 5.28 -9.73
N GLN A 566 -41.83 6.48 -9.26
CA GLN A 566 -40.45 6.94 -9.18
C GLN A 566 -39.60 6.09 -8.21
N ARG A 567 -40.16 5.79 -7.03
CA ARG A 567 -39.49 4.98 -6.01
C ARG A 567 -39.33 3.52 -6.43
N GLU A 568 -40.27 2.96 -7.20
CA GLU A 568 -40.14 1.64 -7.82
C GLU A 568 -39.03 1.62 -8.90
N GLY A 569 -38.88 2.70 -9.67
CA GLY A 569 -37.79 2.87 -10.62
C GLY A 569 -36.41 2.88 -9.96
N GLU A 570 -36.26 3.61 -8.84
CA GLU A 570 -35.02 3.63 -8.04
C GLU A 570 -34.67 2.23 -7.49
N LEU A 571 -35.67 1.51 -6.98
CA LEU A 571 -35.50 0.15 -6.46
C LEU A 571 -35.12 -0.85 -7.57
N PHE A 572 -35.58 -0.63 -8.80
CA PHE A 572 -35.20 -1.44 -9.96
C PHE A 572 -33.74 -1.22 -10.38
N ILE A 573 -33.24 0.01 -10.28
CA ILE A 573 -31.84 0.36 -10.51
C ILE A 573 -30.96 -0.29 -9.44
N GLU A 574 -31.33 -0.16 -8.17
CA GLU A 574 -30.60 -0.75 -7.05
C GLU A 574 -30.55 -2.30 -7.14
N LYS A 575 -31.65 -2.94 -7.55
CA LYS A 575 -31.72 -4.39 -7.85
C LYS A 575 -30.77 -4.78 -8.99
N ALA A 576 -30.65 -3.98 -10.05
CA ALA A 576 -29.73 -4.24 -11.15
C ALA A 576 -28.26 -4.13 -10.70
N GLU A 577 -27.94 -3.18 -9.83
CA GLU A 577 -26.63 -3.02 -9.23
C GLU A 577 -26.26 -4.19 -8.29
N VAL A 578 -27.18 -4.62 -7.43
CA VAL A 578 -26.98 -5.78 -6.55
C VAL A 578 -26.77 -7.06 -7.38
N LYS A 579 -27.53 -7.25 -8.47
CA LYS A 579 -27.35 -8.40 -9.38
C LYS A 579 -25.99 -8.37 -10.08
N LYS A 580 -25.53 -7.18 -10.47
CA LYS A 580 -24.20 -6.99 -11.05
C LYS A 580 -23.10 -7.30 -10.03
N LEU A 581 -23.24 -6.83 -8.79
CA LEU A 581 -22.29 -7.11 -7.71
C LEU A 581 -22.22 -8.60 -7.37
N ALA A 582 -23.37 -9.29 -7.31
CA ALA A 582 -23.43 -10.73 -7.11
C ALA A 582 -22.70 -11.51 -8.22
N SER A 583 -22.82 -11.06 -9.47
CA SER A 583 -22.09 -11.69 -10.60
C SER A 583 -20.58 -11.51 -10.50
N PHE A 584 -20.10 -10.34 -10.04
CA PHE A 584 -18.68 -10.10 -9.80
C PHE A 584 -18.13 -10.93 -8.64
N LEU A 585 -18.90 -11.07 -7.55
CA LEU A 585 -18.51 -11.92 -6.42
C LEU A 585 -18.40 -13.40 -6.82
N LYS A 586 -19.29 -13.87 -7.70
CA LYS A 586 -19.23 -15.23 -8.24
C LYS A 586 -17.96 -15.44 -9.07
N GLN A 587 -17.66 -14.52 -9.99
CA GLN A 587 -16.45 -14.59 -10.81
C GLN A 587 -15.18 -14.55 -9.95
N ALA A 588 -15.11 -13.64 -8.97
CA ALA A 588 -13.97 -13.55 -8.06
C ALA A 588 -13.77 -14.83 -7.23
N SER A 589 -14.85 -15.52 -6.86
CA SER A 589 -14.78 -16.81 -6.17
C SER A 589 -14.26 -17.94 -7.07
N GLU A 590 -14.69 -17.97 -8.33
CA GLU A 590 -14.22 -18.94 -9.34
C GLU A 590 -12.73 -18.71 -9.68
N ASP A 591 -12.30 -17.45 -9.81
CA ASP A 591 -10.90 -17.09 -10.03
C ASP A 591 -10.02 -17.46 -8.82
N ALA A 592 -10.49 -17.20 -7.60
CA ALA A 592 -9.79 -17.60 -6.39
C ALA A 592 -9.64 -19.13 -6.29
N LYS A 593 -10.68 -19.89 -6.67
CA LYS A 593 -10.63 -21.36 -6.70
C LYS A 593 -9.59 -21.86 -7.69
N LYS A 594 -9.58 -21.29 -8.90
CA LYS A 594 -8.59 -21.64 -9.95
C LYS A 594 -7.16 -21.39 -9.46
N LEU A 595 -6.92 -20.24 -8.82
CA LEU A 595 -5.62 -19.86 -8.30
C LEU A 595 -5.13 -20.81 -7.19
N VAL A 596 -6.04 -21.23 -6.30
CA VAL A 596 -5.73 -22.24 -5.27
C VAL A 596 -5.40 -23.61 -5.87
N ASP A 597 -6.11 -24.02 -6.92
CA ASP A 597 -5.85 -25.29 -7.60
C ASP A 597 -4.52 -25.27 -8.38
N GLU A 598 -4.16 -24.13 -8.98
CA GLU A 598 -2.86 -23.92 -9.63
C GLU A 598 -1.69 -23.95 -8.62
N GLU A 599 -1.81 -23.23 -7.50
CA GLU A 599 -0.82 -23.25 -6.42
C GLU A 599 -0.65 -24.66 -5.81
N ARG A 600 -1.76 -25.40 -5.67
CA ARG A 600 -1.72 -26.79 -5.21
C ARG A 600 -1.01 -27.70 -6.22
N ALA A 601 -1.17 -27.47 -7.53
CA ALA A 601 -0.46 -28.22 -8.56
C ALA A 601 1.05 -27.91 -8.52
N PHE A 602 1.41 -26.65 -8.34
CA PHE A 602 2.81 -26.21 -8.21
C PHE A 602 3.49 -26.84 -6.98
N ALA A 603 2.85 -26.77 -5.82
CA ALA A 603 3.37 -27.37 -4.59
C ALA A 603 3.59 -28.89 -4.71
N ARG A 604 2.73 -29.60 -5.46
CA ARG A 604 2.92 -31.04 -5.73
C ARG A 604 4.15 -31.32 -6.59
N ALA A 605 4.38 -30.53 -7.63
CA ALA A 605 5.54 -30.68 -8.50
C ALA A 605 6.85 -30.38 -7.74
N GLU A 606 6.84 -29.39 -6.84
CA GLU A 606 8.00 -29.04 -6.03
C GLU A 606 8.34 -30.14 -5.01
N ILE A 607 7.33 -30.77 -4.40
CA ILE A 607 7.51 -31.92 -3.51
C ILE A 607 8.10 -33.13 -4.25
N GLU A 608 7.64 -33.41 -5.49
CA GLU A 608 8.21 -34.50 -6.30
C GLU A 608 9.67 -34.21 -6.70
N SER A 609 9.99 -32.97 -7.05
CA SER A 609 11.36 -32.54 -7.35
C SER A 609 12.28 -32.66 -6.13
N ALA A 610 11.79 -32.26 -4.95
CA ALA A 610 12.53 -32.40 -3.69
C ALA A 610 12.77 -33.89 -3.33
N ARG A 611 11.79 -34.77 -3.53
CA ARG A 611 11.97 -36.22 -3.35
C ARG A 611 13.04 -36.79 -4.29
N ALA A 612 13.01 -36.40 -5.57
CA ALA A 612 14.02 -36.82 -6.53
C ALA A 612 15.43 -36.32 -6.16
N ALA A 613 15.53 -35.11 -5.59
CA ALA A 613 16.80 -34.57 -5.11
C ALA A 613 17.33 -35.32 -3.88
N VAL A 614 16.47 -35.64 -2.92
CA VAL A 614 16.84 -36.46 -1.75
C VAL A 614 17.35 -37.83 -2.20
N GLN A 615 16.69 -38.45 -3.17
CA GLN A 615 17.08 -39.77 -3.69
C GLN A 615 18.47 -39.75 -4.35
N ARG A 616 18.79 -38.68 -5.11
CA ARG A 616 20.14 -38.48 -5.68
C ARG A 616 21.20 -38.26 -4.61
N VAL A 617 20.87 -37.55 -3.53
CA VAL A 617 21.79 -37.35 -2.41
C VAL A 617 22.03 -38.65 -1.66
N GLU A 618 21.00 -39.47 -1.44
CA GLU A 618 21.16 -40.81 -0.84
C GLU A 618 22.05 -41.72 -1.69
N GLU A 619 21.94 -41.65 -3.02
CA GLU A 619 22.77 -42.41 -3.96
C GLU A 619 24.24 -41.93 -3.90
N ALA A 620 24.47 -40.62 -3.92
CA ALA A 620 25.79 -40.02 -3.77
C ALA A 620 26.44 -40.29 -2.39
N LEU A 621 25.63 -40.35 -1.32
CA LEU A 621 26.11 -40.68 0.03
C LEU A 621 26.59 -42.14 0.12
N ARG A 622 25.90 -43.07 -0.55
CA ARG A 622 26.32 -44.49 -0.62
C ARG A 622 27.61 -44.66 -1.42
N GLU A 623 27.75 -43.93 -2.52
CA GLU A 623 29.00 -43.90 -3.30
C GLU A 623 30.15 -43.31 -2.46
N HIS A 624 29.88 -42.27 -1.68
CA HIS A 624 30.87 -41.66 -0.80
C HIS A 624 31.26 -42.57 0.37
N GLU A 625 30.33 -43.30 0.98
CA GLU A 625 30.62 -44.33 2.00
C GLU A 625 31.47 -45.49 1.45
N GLN A 626 31.28 -45.86 0.17
CA GLN A 626 32.16 -46.83 -0.50
C GLN A 626 33.58 -46.28 -0.70
N MET A 627 33.72 -44.99 -1.00
CA MET A 627 35.02 -44.34 -1.13
C MET A 627 35.70 -44.08 0.23
N SER A 628 34.94 -43.82 1.29
CA SER A 628 35.47 -43.47 2.63
C SER A 628 36.10 -44.67 3.38
N ARG A 629 35.94 -45.90 2.89
CA ARG A 629 36.68 -47.06 3.42
C ARG A 629 38.14 -47.09 2.96
N ALA A 630 38.54 -46.21 2.03
CA ALA A 630 39.90 -46.10 1.53
C ALA A 630 40.52 -44.74 1.90
N SER A 631 41.47 -44.78 2.83
CA SER A 631 42.39 -43.71 3.26
C SER A 631 41.85 -42.68 4.26
N GLY A 632 42.64 -42.49 5.33
CA GLY A 632 42.28 -41.73 6.51
C GLY A 632 42.95 -40.36 6.60
N LYS A 633 42.25 -39.50 7.35
CA LYS A 633 42.66 -38.35 8.19
C LYS A 633 43.78 -37.43 7.66
N GLN A 634 43.37 -36.23 7.26
CA GLN A 634 43.99 -34.98 7.72
C GLN A 634 43.04 -33.79 7.44
N ASP A 635 42.02 -33.52 8.26
CA ASP A 635 41.38 -32.19 8.27
C ASP A 635 40.41 -31.97 9.46
N MET A 636 40.92 -31.61 10.63
CA MET A 636 40.08 -31.26 11.81
C MET A 636 40.39 -29.89 12.40
N GLU A 637 41.54 -29.30 12.05
CA GLU A 637 41.98 -28.01 12.59
C GLU A 637 41.34 -26.82 11.85
N ASP A 638 41.11 -26.94 10.53
CA ASP A 638 40.56 -25.86 9.71
C ASP A 638 39.04 -25.70 9.88
N LEU A 639 38.33 -26.79 10.19
CA LEU A 639 36.89 -26.77 10.48
C LEU A 639 36.57 -26.04 11.82
N MET A 640 37.48 -26.07 12.80
CA MET A 640 37.30 -25.38 14.08
C MET A 640 37.40 -23.85 13.95
N LYS A 641 38.20 -23.34 13.01
CA LYS A 641 38.31 -21.90 12.72
C LYS A 641 37.10 -21.37 11.97
N GLU A 642 36.54 -22.13 11.02
CA GLU A 642 35.31 -21.74 10.32
C GLU A 642 34.09 -21.71 11.26
N VAL A 643 34.02 -22.62 12.24
CA VAL A 643 32.93 -22.66 13.23
C VAL A 643 32.99 -21.49 14.23
N GLN A 644 34.17 -20.99 14.59
CA GLN A 644 34.31 -19.81 15.46
C GLN A 644 33.95 -18.51 14.73
N GLU A 645 34.31 -18.37 13.46
CA GLU A 645 33.97 -17.19 12.67
C GLU A 645 32.49 -17.16 12.26
N ALA A 646 31.89 -18.33 11.97
CA ALA A 646 30.45 -18.46 11.79
C ALA A 646 29.64 -18.12 13.06
N ARG A 647 30.20 -18.37 14.26
CA ARG A 647 29.58 -17.94 15.54
C ARG A 647 29.64 -16.43 15.74
N ARG A 648 30.70 -15.76 15.26
CA ARG A 648 30.85 -14.31 15.35
C ARG A 648 29.89 -13.56 14.40
N ILE A 649 29.72 -14.05 13.17
CA ILE A 649 28.79 -13.48 12.18
C ILE A 649 27.32 -13.64 12.60
N LYS A 650 26.98 -14.72 13.31
CA LYS A 650 25.63 -14.97 13.83
C LYS A 650 25.20 -13.99 14.94
N MET A 651 26.12 -13.40 15.70
CA MET A 651 25.77 -12.41 16.73
C MET A 651 25.44 -11.01 16.17
N LEU A 652 25.74 -10.73 14.90
CA LEU A 652 25.62 -9.38 14.33
C LEU A 652 24.42 -9.15 13.39
N HIS A 653 23.67 -10.18 12.99
CA HIS A 653 22.67 -10.06 11.92
C HIS A 653 21.24 -10.55 12.23
N GLN A 654 20.91 -10.83 13.50
CA GLN A 654 19.58 -11.34 13.87
C GLN A 654 18.58 -10.39 14.57
N PRO A 655 18.84 -9.10 14.89
CA PRO A 655 17.77 -8.21 15.38
C PRO A 655 17.10 -7.31 14.32
N SER A 656 17.67 -7.06 13.13
CA SER A 656 17.17 -5.93 12.29
C SER A 656 15.82 -6.18 11.60
N LYS A 657 15.58 -7.35 11.02
CA LYS A 657 14.33 -7.59 10.25
C LYS A 657 13.07 -7.70 11.10
N VAL A 658 13.19 -8.09 12.37
CA VAL A 658 12.07 -8.09 13.31
C VAL A 658 11.87 -6.69 13.88
N MET A 659 12.96 -5.96 14.17
CA MET A 659 12.90 -4.57 14.62
C MET A 659 12.32 -3.63 13.56
N ASP A 660 12.63 -3.80 12.28
CA ASP A 660 12.08 -2.97 11.18
C ASP A 660 10.58 -3.23 10.99
N MET A 661 10.13 -4.49 11.04
CA MET A 661 8.69 -4.81 11.04
C MET A 661 7.99 -4.32 12.31
N GLU A 662 8.64 -4.39 13.47
CA GLU A 662 8.11 -3.83 14.72
C GLU A 662 8.06 -2.31 14.67
N TYR A 663 9.00 -1.65 14.00
CA TYR A 663 9.03 -0.21 13.81
C TYR A 663 7.93 0.24 12.83
N GLU A 664 7.71 -0.49 11.74
CA GLU A 664 6.59 -0.26 10.82
C GLU A 664 5.23 -0.57 11.45
N LEU A 665 5.11 -1.66 12.21
CA LEU A 665 3.91 -1.96 13.00
C LEU A 665 3.67 -0.88 14.07
N ARG A 666 4.72 -0.36 14.70
CA ARG A 666 4.63 0.73 15.67
C ARG A 666 4.23 2.04 14.98
N ALA A 667 4.75 2.34 13.80
CA ALA A 667 4.36 3.50 13.00
C ALA A 667 2.89 3.42 12.52
N LEU A 668 2.46 2.25 12.04
CA LEU A 668 1.07 2.01 11.65
C LEU A 668 0.12 2.04 12.84
N ARG A 669 0.51 1.47 13.98
CA ARG A 669 -0.25 1.57 15.24
C ARG A 669 -0.34 3.02 15.72
N ASN A 670 0.74 3.80 15.60
CA ASN A 670 0.74 5.22 15.94
C ASN A 670 -0.19 6.01 15.00
N GLN A 671 -0.15 5.76 13.69
CA GLN A 671 -1.08 6.39 12.74
C GLN A 671 -2.53 5.98 12.98
N LEU A 672 -2.79 4.70 13.25
CA LEU A 672 -4.13 4.23 13.59
C LEU A 672 -4.63 4.86 14.89
N THR A 673 -3.75 5.04 15.89
CA THR A 673 -4.05 5.71 17.16
C THR A 673 -4.36 7.20 16.93
N GLU A 674 -3.56 7.90 16.12
CA GLU A 674 -3.78 9.32 15.80
C GLU A 674 -5.04 9.55 14.95
N LYS A 675 -5.34 8.64 14.02
CA LYS A 675 -6.60 8.68 13.25
C LYS A 675 -7.81 8.31 14.11
N SER A 676 -7.66 7.36 15.05
CA SER A 676 -8.71 7.01 16.01
C SER A 676 -8.98 8.17 16.99
N LYS A 677 -7.94 8.88 17.45
CA LYS A 677 -8.09 10.11 18.24
C LYS A 677 -8.87 11.18 17.48
N HIS A 678 -8.52 11.44 16.22
CA HIS A 678 -9.26 12.39 15.38
C HIS A 678 -10.73 11.97 15.16
N PHE A 679 -10.97 10.68 14.91
CA PHE A 679 -12.31 10.14 14.76
C PHE A 679 -13.13 10.30 16.05
N LEU A 680 -12.55 9.98 17.20
CA LEU A 680 -13.19 10.14 18.51
C LEU A 680 -13.44 11.63 18.84
N GLN A 681 -12.51 12.51 18.47
CA GLN A 681 -12.65 13.96 18.66
C GLN A 681 -13.74 14.56 17.76
N LEU A 682 -13.88 14.06 16.53
CA LEU A 682 -14.99 14.39 15.64
C LEU A 682 -16.32 13.86 16.17
N GLN A 683 -16.34 12.65 16.73
CA GLN A 683 -17.52 12.06 17.35
C GLN A 683 -17.93 12.81 18.62
N LYS A 684 -16.97 13.26 19.44
CA LYS A 684 -17.17 14.15 20.59
C LYS A 684 -17.72 15.51 20.16
N LYS A 685 -17.17 16.14 19.11
CA LYS A 685 -17.73 17.39 18.55
C LYS A 685 -19.16 17.21 18.03
N LEU A 686 -19.45 16.09 17.38
CA LEU A 686 -20.80 15.71 16.93
C LEU A 686 -21.76 15.46 18.10
N ALA A 687 -21.29 14.86 19.19
CA ALA A 687 -22.08 14.64 20.40
C ALA A 687 -22.35 15.97 21.16
N MET A 688 -21.38 16.88 21.21
CA MET A 688 -21.56 18.22 21.78
C MET A 688 -22.52 19.08 20.95
N CYS A 689 -22.51 18.99 19.62
CA CYS A 689 -23.51 19.63 18.78
C CYS A 689 -24.93 19.06 18.95
N ARG A 690 -25.08 17.88 19.58
CA ARG A 690 -26.39 17.24 19.83
C ARG A 690 -26.96 17.49 21.22
N LYS A 691 -26.16 17.96 22.20
CA LYS A 691 -26.62 18.26 23.55
C LYS A 691 -26.62 19.77 23.80
N SER A 692 -27.67 20.46 23.34
CA SER A 692 -28.05 21.75 23.92
C SER A 692 -28.93 21.47 25.15
N GLU A 693 -28.31 21.45 26.34
CA GLU A 693 -28.89 21.69 27.68
C GLU A 693 -28.10 20.91 28.73
N GLU A 694 -27.22 21.65 29.43
CA GLU A 694 -26.81 21.54 30.85
C GLU A 694 -25.38 22.07 30.98
N SER A 695 -25.24 23.32 31.43
CA SER A 695 -23.96 24.06 31.45
C SER A 695 -22.97 23.62 32.53
N ILE A 696 -23.17 22.45 33.15
CA ILE A 696 -22.39 21.98 34.31
C ILE A 696 -21.41 20.85 33.93
N SER A 697 -21.65 20.13 32.83
CA SER A 697 -20.78 19.02 32.37
C SER A 697 -19.54 19.44 31.56
N LEU A 698 -19.15 20.73 31.62
CA LEU A 698 -18.05 21.31 30.83
C LEU A 698 -16.73 21.50 31.61
N LEU A 699 -16.69 21.18 32.92
CA LEU A 699 -15.48 21.38 33.73
C LEU A 699 -14.43 20.29 33.56
N TYR A 700 -14.85 19.05 33.29
CA TYR A 700 -13.95 17.90 33.14
C TYR A 700 -14.39 16.99 31.98
N GLU A 701 -13.44 16.28 31.39
CA GLU A 701 -13.70 15.22 30.41
C GLU A 701 -12.91 13.94 30.72
N ILE A 702 -13.38 12.82 30.17
CA ILE A 702 -12.60 11.59 30.08
C ILE A 702 -11.82 11.61 28.77
N ASP A 703 -10.49 11.57 28.88
CA ASP A 703 -9.57 11.43 27.75
C ASP A 703 -8.85 10.08 27.79
N GLY A 704 -8.60 9.50 26.62
CA GLY A 704 -8.10 8.14 26.44
C GLY A 704 -8.94 7.32 25.46
N THR A 705 -8.34 6.29 24.88
CA THR A 705 -9.05 5.38 23.96
C THR A 705 -10.01 4.48 24.73
N GLU A 706 -11.27 4.38 24.32
CA GLU A 706 -12.29 3.54 24.99
C GLU A 706 -12.17 2.05 24.59
N ALA A 707 -10.99 1.45 24.78
CA ALA A 707 -10.70 0.07 24.40
C ALA A 707 -9.84 -0.67 25.43
N LEU A 708 -9.96 -2.00 25.49
CA LEU A 708 -9.16 -2.83 26.39
C LEU A 708 -7.65 -2.70 26.08
N GLY A 709 -6.84 -2.46 27.11
CA GLY A 709 -5.40 -2.19 26.97
C GLY A 709 -5.05 -0.71 26.81
N SER A 710 -6.02 0.19 26.97
CA SER A 710 -5.80 1.62 27.06
C SER A 710 -5.76 2.11 28.52
N CYS A 711 -5.67 3.43 28.68
CA CYS A 711 -5.81 4.10 29.96
C CYS A 711 -6.74 5.32 29.79
N LEU A 712 -7.79 5.39 30.61
CA LEU A 712 -8.71 6.52 30.68
C LEU A 712 -8.28 7.47 31.79
N ARG A 713 -8.34 8.77 31.53
CA ARG A 713 -7.93 9.82 32.46
C ARG A 713 -8.94 10.96 32.47
N VAL A 714 -9.38 11.32 33.66
CA VAL A 714 -10.15 12.53 33.91
C VAL A 714 -9.23 13.75 33.77
N ARG A 715 -9.60 14.71 32.93
CA ARG A 715 -8.85 15.97 32.72
C ARG A 715 -9.78 17.18 32.82
N PRO A 716 -9.31 18.33 33.35
CA PRO A 716 -10.07 19.58 33.33
C PRO A 716 -10.16 20.13 31.89
N CYS A 717 -11.32 20.73 31.56
CA CYS A 717 -11.63 21.32 30.26
C CYS A 717 -11.65 22.86 30.28
N SER A 718 -11.63 23.47 31.47
CA SER A 718 -11.63 24.93 31.69
C SER A 718 -10.61 25.28 32.77
N ASP A 719 -10.05 26.49 32.69
CA ASP A 719 -9.18 27.06 33.72
C ASP A 719 -9.92 27.29 35.06
N ASP A 720 -11.26 27.29 35.04
CA ASP A 720 -12.12 27.40 36.23
C ASP A 720 -12.35 26.05 36.95
N ALA A 721 -11.83 24.94 36.41
CA ALA A 721 -12.02 23.61 36.99
C ALA A 721 -11.15 23.43 38.27
N PRO A 722 -11.72 22.97 39.39
CA PRO A 722 -10.94 22.66 40.60
C PRO A 722 -9.78 21.69 40.32
N ASP A 723 -8.69 21.84 41.06
CA ASP A 723 -7.57 20.90 40.95
C ASP A 723 -8.03 19.49 41.35
N LEU A 724 -7.82 18.51 40.45
CA LEU A 724 -8.16 17.11 40.66
C LEU A 724 -7.46 16.52 41.90
N SER A 725 -6.34 17.10 42.35
CA SER A 725 -5.68 16.69 43.60
C SER A 725 -6.53 16.93 44.86
N LYS A 726 -7.47 17.87 44.79
CA LYS A 726 -8.43 18.23 45.86
C LYS A 726 -9.78 17.53 45.71
N CYS A 727 -9.97 16.76 44.64
CA CYS A 727 -11.21 16.06 44.34
C CYS A 727 -11.11 14.59 44.77
N ALA A 728 -12.21 14.04 45.31
CA ALA A 728 -12.33 12.60 45.46
C ALA A 728 -12.95 12.01 44.18
N LEU A 729 -12.33 10.96 43.63
CA LEU A 729 -12.85 10.30 42.43
C LEU A 729 -13.31 8.88 42.75
N GLN A 730 -14.31 8.41 42.00
CA GLN A 730 -14.75 7.02 42.01
C GLN A 730 -15.24 6.60 40.63
N TRP A 731 -14.72 5.48 40.11
CA TRP A 731 -15.16 4.91 38.84
C TRP A 731 -16.26 3.87 39.02
N TYR A 732 -17.15 3.79 38.02
CA TYR A 732 -18.26 2.86 37.92
C TYR A 732 -18.31 2.25 36.52
N ARG A 733 -18.88 1.05 36.41
CA ARG A 733 -19.24 0.44 35.12
C ARG A 733 -20.76 0.37 34.99
N SER A 734 -21.26 0.46 33.77
CA SER A 734 -22.69 0.30 33.49
C SER A 734 -23.09 -1.16 33.60
N SER A 735 -24.24 -1.43 34.23
CA SER A 735 -24.84 -2.77 34.27
C SER A 735 -25.22 -3.24 32.85
N SER A 736 -25.40 -4.55 32.68
CA SER A 736 -25.85 -5.21 31.44
C SER A 736 -27.11 -4.58 30.80
N ASP A 737 -28.06 -4.10 31.62
CA ASP A 737 -29.31 -3.43 31.18
C ASP A 737 -29.23 -1.89 31.08
N ASP A 738 -28.04 -1.29 31.12
CA ASP A 738 -27.77 0.16 31.01
C ASP A 738 -28.49 1.08 32.04
N SER A 739 -29.17 0.50 33.05
CA SER A 739 -30.01 1.23 34.01
C SER A 739 -29.36 1.49 35.37
N LYS A 740 -28.24 0.82 35.72
CA LYS A 740 -27.58 0.93 37.03
C LYS A 740 -26.05 1.08 36.91
N LYS A 741 -25.48 1.93 37.77
CA LYS A 741 -24.02 2.07 37.97
C LYS A 741 -23.53 1.00 38.95
N GLU A 742 -22.56 0.19 38.54
CA GLU A 742 -21.85 -0.76 39.39
C GLU A 742 -20.52 -0.15 39.86
N LEU A 743 -20.29 -0.17 41.17
CA LEU A 743 -19.07 0.35 41.78
C LEU A 743 -17.86 -0.49 41.36
N ILE A 744 -16.79 0.18 40.91
CA ILE A 744 -15.48 -0.46 40.70
C ILE A 744 -14.64 -0.20 41.95
N SER A 745 -14.71 -1.09 42.94
CA SER A 745 -14.05 -0.90 44.23
C SER A 745 -12.55 -0.65 44.11
N GLY A 746 -12.06 0.39 44.77
CA GLY A 746 -10.65 0.80 44.76
C GLY A 746 -10.24 1.63 43.54
N ALA A 747 -11.10 1.83 42.54
CA ALA A 747 -10.86 2.75 41.43
C ALA A 747 -11.15 4.20 41.83
N THR A 748 -10.31 4.75 42.72
CA THR A 748 -10.48 6.09 43.30
C THR A 748 -9.53 7.15 42.75
N LYS A 749 -8.72 6.78 41.75
CA LYS A 749 -7.73 7.67 41.14
C LYS A 749 -8.31 8.33 39.88
N SER A 750 -7.72 9.45 39.47
CA SER A 750 -8.06 10.16 38.23
C SER A 750 -7.77 9.38 36.94
N VAL A 751 -7.10 8.23 37.08
CA VAL A 751 -6.68 7.37 35.98
C VAL A 751 -7.18 5.95 36.24
N TYR A 752 -7.87 5.37 35.25
CA TYR A 752 -8.37 4.01 35.27
C TYR A 752 -7.98 3.27 33.99
N ALA A 753 -7.48 2.04 34.11
CA ALA A 753 -7.14 1.19 32.97
C ALA A 753 -8.21 0.11 32.80
N PRO A 754 -8.97 0.10 31.69
CA PRO A 754 -10.01 -0.90 31.47
C PRO A 754 -9.47 -2.33 31.60
N GLU A 755 -10.23 -3.19 32.26
CA GLU A 755 -9.94 -4.62 32.39
C GLU A 755 -10.93 -5.46 31.55
N PRO A 756 -10.66 -6.76 31.31
CA PRO A 756 -11.53 -7.57 30.45
C PRO A 756 -13.00 -7.60 30.88
N PHE A 757 -13.29 -7.28 32.15
CA PHE A 757 -14.66 -7.19 32.67
C PHE A 757 -15.41 -5.93 32.21
N ASP A 758 -14.69 -4.89 31.78
CA ASP A 758 -15.28 -3.62 31.34
C ASP A 758 -15.69 -3.66 29.86
N VAL A 759 -15.20 -4.64 29.08
CA VAL A 759 -15.47 -4.77 27.64
C VAL A 759 -16.98 -4.91 27.39
N GLY A 760 -17.50 -4.10 26.47
CA GLY A 760 -18.92 -4.05 26.14
C GLY A 760 -19.78 -3.24 27.12
N ARG A 761 -19.19 -2.61 28.15
CA ARG A 761 -19.86 -1.75 29.12
C ARG A 761 -19.35 -0.31 28.97
N ALA A 762 -20.19 0.68 29.28
CA ALA A 762 -19.74 2.08 29.40
C ALA A 762 -19.21 2.34 30.81
N LEU A 763 -18.19 3.19 30.95
CA LEU A 763 -17.59 3.55 32.22
C LEU A 763 -18.00 4.97 32.63
N HIS A 764 -18.18 5.16 33.93
CA HIS A 764 -18.50 6.45 34.54
C HIS A 764 -17.47 6.83 35.58
N ALA A 765 -17.18 8.12 35.73
CA ALA A 765 -16.34 8.65 36.78
C ALA A 765 -17.08 9.76 37.52
N ASP A 766 -17.30 9.57 38.82
CA ASP A 766 -17.85 10.60 39.68
C ASP A 766 -16.68 11.37 40.33
N ILE A 767 -16.72 12.70 40.22
CA ILE A 767 -15.76 13.66 40.78
C ILE A 767 -16.48 14.42 41.87
N ILE A 768 -15.98 14.32 43.10
CA ILE A 768 -16.59 14.93 44.28
C ILE A 768 -15.68 16.06 44.77
N TYR A 769 -16.21 17.27 44.80
CA TYR A 769 -15.51 18.48 45.25
C TYR A 769 -16.49 19.43 45.96
N ASP A 770 -16.11 19.97 47.12
CA ASP A 770 -16.93 20.87 47.94
C ASP A 770 -18.39 20.40 48.17
N GLY A 771 -18.62 19.08 48.30
CA GLY A 771 -19.94 18.50 48.49
C GLY A 771 -20.79 18.33 47.23
N HIS A 772 -20.30 18.80 46.08
CA HIS A 772 -20.92 18.59 44.76
C HIS A 772 -20.34 17.35 44.08
N THR A 773 -21.19 16.56 43.40
CA THR A 773 -20.77 15.39 42.62
C THR A 773 -21.03 15.64 41.13
N LEU A 774 -19.96 15.61 40.33
CA LEU A 774 -20.01 15.71 38.89
C LEU A 774 -19.75 14.32 38.28
N SER A 775 -20.61 13.87 37.37
CA SER A 775 -20.47 12.55 36.75
C SER A 775 -20.09 12.67 35.29
N LEU A 776 -19.03 11.98 34.89
CA LEU A 776 -18.58 11.84 33.52
C LEU A 776 -18.87 10.43 33.02
N SER A 777 -19.17 10.29 31.73
CA SER A 777 -19.35 8.99 31.07
C SER A 777 -18.47 8.87 29.84
N THR A 778 -18.06 7.65 29.51
CA THR A 778 -17.49 7.35 28.18
C THR A 778 -18.51 7.63 27.08
N VAL A 779 -18.02 7.91 25.86
CA VAL A 779 -18.84 8.20 24.68
C VAL A 779 -19.55 6.94 24.19
N GLY A 780 -18.89 5.79 24.29
CA GLY A 780 -19.42 4.48 23.95
C GLY A 780 -19.05 3.40 24.98
N LYS A 781 -19.26 2.16 24.56
CA LYS A 781 -18.89 0.95 25.30
C LYS A 781 -17.40 0.65 25.08
N ILE A 782 -16.73 0.06 26.07
CA ILE A 782 -15.31 -0.30 25.94
C ILE A 782 -15.14 -1.40 24.87
N ASP A 783 -14.33 -1.12 23.86
CA ASP A 783 -14.03 -2.04 22.76
C ASP A 783 -13.09 -3.18 23.19
N PRO A 784 -13.24 -4.40 22.63
CA PRO A 784 -12.29 -5.47 22.85
C PRO A 784 -10.93 -5.18 22.20
N ALA A 785 -9.85 -5.72 22.78
CA ALA A 785 -8.52 -5.63 22.17
C ALA A 785 -8.42 -6.52 20.92
N ALA A 786 -8.08 -5.91 19.77
CA ALA A 786 -7.98 -6.62 18.50
C ALA A 786 -7.00 -7.81 18.56
N GLY A 787 -7.49 -9.01 18.22
CA GLY A 787 -6.69 -10.24 18.22
C GLY A 787 -6.30 -10.79 19.61
N LEU A 788 -6.83 -10.23 20.70
CA LEU A 788 -6.62 -10.79 22.05
C LEU A 788 -7.41 -12.09 22.22
N GLY A 789 -8.65 -12.16 21.74
CA GLY A 789 -9.47 -13.38 21.83
C GLY A 789 -8.80 -14.59 21.16
N SER A 790 -8.32 -14.43 19.93
CA SER A 790 -7.60 -15.50 19.21
C SER A 790 -6.27 -15.87 19.89
N TYR A 791 -5.60 -14.92 20.53
CA TYR A 791 -4.40 -15.17 21.31
C TYR A 791 -4.69 -16.01 22.56
N VAL A 792 -5.73 -15.67 23.32
CA VAL A 792 -6.16 -16.44 24.49
C VAL A 792 -6.61 -17.85 24.07
N GLU A 793 -7.36 -17.99 22.98
CA GLU A 793 -7.75 -19.31 22.45
C GLU A 793 -6.55 -20.20 22.10
N ALA A 794 -5.46 -19.61 21.61
CA ALA A 794 -4.22 -20.36 21.36
C ALA A 794 -3.54 -20.79 22.68
N LEU A 795 -3.59 -19.95 23.72
CA LEU A 795 -3.01 -20.22 25.03
C LEU A 795 -3.79 -21.27 25.83
N VAL A 796 -5.12 -21.29 25.72
CA VAL A 796 -6.00 -22.28 26.37
C VAL A 796 -5.65 -23.72 25.99
N ARG A 797 -5.08 -23.93 24.80
CA ARG A 797 -4.62 -25.25 24.34
C ARG A 797 -3.42 -25.78 25.12
N LYS A 798 -2.66 -24.91 25.80
CA LYS A 798 -1.53 -25.31 26.65
C LYS A 798 -2.02 -25.74 28.02
N HIS A 799 -1.31 -26.69 28.64
CA HIS A 799 -1.63 -27.13 29.99
C HIS A 799 -1.30 -26.05 31.04
N ASP A 800 -0.23 -25.31 30.76
CA ASP A 800 0.30 -24.26 31.63
C ASP A 800 0.87 -23.11 30.80
N VAL A 801 0.67 -21.88 31.25
CA VAL A 801 1.15 -20.66 30.57
C VAL A 801 1.93 -19.80 31.56
N ASP A 802 3.15 -19.46 31.21
CA ASP A 802 4.05 -18.64 32.01
C ASP A 802 4.13 -17.21 31.45
N PHE A 803 4.07 -16.24 32.36
CA PHE A 803 4.26 -14.82 32.08
C PHE A 803 5.42 -14.28 32.92
N ASN A 804 6.32 -13.51 32.32
CA ASN A 804 7.35 -12.79 33.06
C ASN A 804 6.71 -11.60 33.77
N VAL A 805 6.93 -11.47 35.07
CA VAL A 805 6.37 -10.38 35.86
C VAL A 805 7.38 -9.81 36.86
N VAL A 806 7.16 -8.56 37.27
CA VAL A 806 7.82 -7.94 38.41
C VAL A 806 6.78 -7.77 39.51
N VAL A 807 7.15 -8.09 40.76
CA VAL A 807 6.27 -7.91 41.91
C VAL A 807 6.49 -6.51 42.45
N THR A 808 5.49 -5.65 42.36
CA THR A 808 5.58 -4.25 42.81
C THR A 808 5.03 -4.07 44.21
N GLN A 809 4.14 -4.94 44.67
CA GLN A 809 3.57 -4.91 46.02
C GLN A 809 3.33 -6.33 46.52
N MET A 810 3.61 -6.58 47.80
CA MET A 810 3.31 -7.83 48.50
C MET A 810 2.53 -7.51 49.78
N SER A 811 1.34 -8.08 49.91
CA SER A 811 0.44 -7.94 51.06
C SER A 811 0.20 -6.48 51.51
N GLY A 812 0.20 -5.54 50.57
CA GLY A 812 -0.03 -4.12 50.87
C GLY A 812 1.26 -3.29 51.03
N GLU A 813 2.43 -3.92 51.12
CA GLU A 813 3.71 -3.22 51.21
C GLU A 813 4.40 -3.14 49.85
N ASP A 814 4.93 -1.97 49.53
CA ASP A 814 5.68 -1.75 48.29
C ASP A 814 6.94 -2.63 48.27
N HIS A 815 7.08 -3.41 47.20
CA HIS A 815 8.21 -4.28 47.02
C HIS A 815 9.18 -3.67 46.01
N THR A 816 10.34 -3.23 46.48
CA THR A 816 11.37 -2.53 45.69
C THR A 816 12.27 -3.47 44.86
N SER A 817 11.93 -4.76 44.72
CA SER A 817 12.78 -5.70 44.00
C SER A 817 12.48 -5.71 42.51
N GLU A 818 13.44 -5.28 41.68
CA GLU A 818 13.40 -5.42 40.21
C GLU A 818 13.62 -6.87 39.72
N SER A 819 13.51 -7.87 40.61
CA SER A 819 13.71 -9.25 40.22
C SER A 819 12.58 -9.73 39.32
N ILE A 820 12.94 -10.39 38.21
CA ILE A 820 11.98 -11.05 37.32
C ILE A 820 11.45 -12.32 37.99
N HIS A 821 10.13 -12.43 38.01
CA HIS A 821 9.37 -13.57 38.50
C HIS A 821 8.61 -14.23 37.35
N LEU A 822 8.20 -15.48 37.53
CA LEU A 822 7.31 -16.19 36.62
C LEU A 822 5.93 -16.30 37.24
N PHE A 823 4.95 -15.67 36.62
CA PHE A 823 3.53 -15.79 36.92
C PHE A 823 2.92 -16.86 36.02
N HIS A 824 2.69 -18.01 36.63
CA HIS A 824 2.21 -19.22 35.97
C HIS A 824 0.71 -19.36 36.16
N VAL A 825 -0.03 -19.34 35.05
CA VAL A 825 -1.47 -19.56 34.98
C VAL A 825 -1.72 -20.95 34.40
N GLY A 826 -1.97 -21.90 35.29
CA GLY A 826 -2.27 -23.29 34.93
C GLY A 826 -3.76 -23.61 35.06
N LYS A 827 -4.20 -24.71 34.46
CA LYS A 827 -5.63 -25.11 34.43
C LYS A 827 -6.32 -25.24 35.78
N MET A 828 -5.56 -25.48 36.86
CA MET A 828 -6.13 -25.68 38.21
C MET A 828 -5.64 -24.67 39.24
N ARG A 829 -4.62 -23.86 38.92
CA ARG A 829 -3.91 -23.04 39.91
C ARG A 829 -3.12 -21.90 39.28
N ILE A 830 -2.85 -20.89 40.09
CA ILE A 830 -1.88 -19.84 39.78
C ILE A 830 -0.66 -20.01 40.69
N LYS A 831 0.54 -19.80 40.13
CA LYS A 831 1.81 -19.90 40.86
C LYS A 831 2.72 -18.73 40.50
N LEU A 832 3.35 -18.13 41.51
CA LEU A 832 4.38 -17.11 41.35
C LEU A 832 5.74 -17.70 41.78
N CYS A 833 6.74 -17.65 40.89
CA CYS A 833 8.07 -18.23 41.13
C CYS A 833 9.18 -17.19 40.96
N LYS A 834 10.25 -17.32 41.76
CA LYS A 834 11.55 -16.67 41.52
C LYS A 834 12.60 -17.75 41.26
N GLY A 835 12.98 -17.93 40.00
CA GLY A 835 13.79 -19.08 39.60
C GLY A 835 13.11 -20.41 39.95
N LYS A 836 13.80 -21.30 40.69
CA LYS A 836 13.22 -22.57 41.17
C LYS A 836 12.35 -22.42 42.42
N THR A 837 12.40 -21.27 43.09
CA THR A 837 11.69 -21.03 44.35
C THR A 837 10.25 -20.61 44.08
N VAL A 838 9.32 -21.24 44.78
CA VAL A 838 7.89 -20.91 44.71
C VAL A 838 7.59 -19.86 45.77
N ILE A 839 7.19 -18.66 45.34
CA ILE A 839 6.80 -17.56 46.24
C ILE A 839 5.37 -17.75 46.70
N ALA A 840 4.47 -18.01 45.75
CA ALA A 840 3.06 -18.27 46.03
C ALA A 840 2.55 -19.35 45.07
N LYS A 841 1.64 -20.20 45.56
CA LYS A 841 1.00 -21.24 44.75
C LYS A 841 -0.37 -21.50 45.37
N GLU A 842 -1.42 -21.17 44.65
CA GLU A 842 -2.78 -21.33 45.15
C GLU A 842 -3.66 -21.93 44.05
N TYR A 843 -4.46 -22.92 44.43
CA TYR A 843 -5.49 -23.49 43.57
C TYR A 843 -6.67 -22.52 43.45
N TYR A 844 -7.38 -22.57 42.33
CA TYR A 844 -8.57 -21.75 42.16
C TYR A 844 -9.56 -22.03 43.28
N SER A 845 -9.97 -20.98 43.98
CA SER A 845 -10.93 -21.03 45.09
C SER A 845 -11.74 -19.73 45.16
N SER A 846 -12.89 -19.76 45.82
CA SER A 846 -13.74 -18.58 46.01
C SER A 846 -13.10 -17.48 46.86
N ALA A 847 -12.01 -17.76 47.58
CA ALA A 847 -11.25 -16.78 48.35
C ALA A 847 -10.19 -16.03 47.51
N MET A 848 -9.93 -16.49 46.28
CA MET A 848 -8.99 -15.89 45.36
C MET A 848 -9.64 -14.74 44.59
N GLN A 849 -8.93 -13.63 44.45
CA GLN A 849 -9.38 -12.48 43.65
C GLN A 849 -8.35 -12.13 42.60
N LEU A 850 -8.83 -11.70 41.43
CA LEU A 850 -7.99 -11.34 40.31
C LEU A 850 -8.67 -10.24 39.47
N CYS A 851 -8.03 -9.08 39.42
CA CYS A 851 -8.47 -7.96 38.60
C CYS A 851 -7.29 -7.12 38.13
N GLY A 852 -7.58 -6.23 37.19
CA GLY A 852 -6.67 -5.13 36.88
C GLY A 852 -6.34 -4.28 38.10
N VAL A 853 -5.15 -3.66 38.11
CA VAL A 853 -4.86 -2.61 39.11
C VAL A 853 -5.69 -1.36 38.80
N ARG A 854 -6.32 -0.80 39.83
CA ARG A 854 -7.32 0.28 39.74
C ARG A 854 -6.74 1.65 40.11
N GLY A 855 -5.56 1.98 39.62
CA GLY A 855 -4.86 3.25 39.86
C GLY A 855 -3.34 3.17 39.64
N GLY A 856 -2.64 4.31 39.60
CA GLY A 856 -1.16 4.35 39.43
C GLY A 856 -0.67 4.75 38.03
N GLY A 857 -1.49 5.39 37.21
CA GLY A 857 -1.09 5.87 35.88
C GLY A 857 -0.90 4.73 34.87
N ASN A 858 0.05 4.89 33.95
CA ASN A 858 0.30 3.90 32.88
C ASN A 858 0.74 2.53 33.43
N ALA A 859 1.35 2.48 34.62
CA ALA A 859 1.75 1.23 35.27
C ALA A 859 0.54 0.32 35.58
N ALA A 860 -0.64 0.90 35.79
CA ALA A 860 -1.89 0.17 36.08
C ALA A 860 -2.36 -0.69 34.91
N ALA A 861 -2.12 -0.25 33.67
CA ALA A 861 -2.53 -0.96 32.45
C ALA A 861 -1.75 -2.27 32.26
N GLN A 862 -0.55 -2.34 32.83
CA GLN A 862 0.35 -3.51 32.74
C GLN A 862 0.32 -4.37 34.01
N ALA A 863 -0.36 -3.93 35.06
CA ALA A 863 -0.37 -4.62 36.35
C ALA A 863 -1.70 -5.32 36.66
N VAL A 864 -1.59 -6.38 37.46
CA VAL A 864 -2.70 -7.16 38.01
C VAL A 864 -2.60 -7.17 39.52
N TYR A 865 -3.75 -6.99 40.16
CA TYR A 865 -3.93 -7.33 41.55
C TYR A 865 -4.36 -8.79 41.66
N TRP A 866 -3.56 -9.61 42.33
CA TRP A 866 -3.85 -11.00 42.61
C TRP A 866 -3.87 -11.25 44.11
N GLN A 867 -5.05 -11.46 44.67
CA GLN A 867 -5.18 -11.98 46.03
C GLN A 867 -5.14 -13.51 45.95
N ALA A 868 -4.00 -14.09 46.32
CA ALA A 868 -3.82 -15.54 46.27
C ALA A 868 -4.68 -16.23 47.34
N LYS A 869 -4.73 -15.64 48.54
CA LYS A 869 -5.63 -16.00 49.65
C LYS A 869 -5.82 -14.80 50.57
N LYS A 870 -6.77 -14.89 51.51
CA LYS A 870 -7.02 -13.83 52.49
C LYS A 870 -5.72 -13.44 53.22
N GLY A 871 -5.37 -12.16 53.18
CA GLY A 871 -4.14 -11.61 53.80
C GLY A 871 -2.85 -11.81 52.98
N VAL A 872 -2.90 -12.46 51.82
CA VAL A 872 -1.75 -12.61 50.91
C VAL A 872 -2.14 -12.15 49.51
N SER A 873 -1.71 -10.94 49.15
CA SER A 873 -1.97 -10.32 47.86
C SER A 873 -0.70 -9.87 47.18
N PHE A 874 -0.73 -9.79 45.86
CA PHE A 874 0.38 -9.34 45.04
C PHE A 874 -0.12 -8.33 44.04
N VAL A 875 0.67 -7.29 43.81
CA VAL A 875 0.58 -6.50 42.58
C VAL A 875 1.72 -6.92 41.69
N VAL A 876 1.38 -7.47 40.53
CA VAL A 876 2.34 -8.02 39.55
C VAL A 876 2.22 -7.26 38.24
N ALA A 877 3.33 -6.71 37.78
CA ALA A 877 3.45 -5.98 36.52
C ALA A 877 3.99 -6.91 35.42
N PHE A 878 3.30 -6.96 34.27
CA PHE A 878 3.63 -7.76 33.10
C PHE A 878 4.48 -6.98 32.10
N GLU A 879 5.12 -7.67 31.15
CA GLU A 879 5.88 -7.04 30.08
C GLU A 879 5.01 -6.21 29.11
N SER A 880 3.72 -6.55 28.99
CA SER A 880 2.78 -5.83 28.13
C SER A 880 1.33 -5.88 28.62
N GLU A 881 0.50 -4.92 28.19
CA GLU A 881 -0.94 -4.89 28.46
C GLU A 881 -1.65 -6.12 27.86
N ARG A 882 -1.13 -6.64 26.73
CA ARG A 882 -1.65 -7.84 26.08
C ARG A 882 -1.45 -9.07 26.96
N GLU A 883 -0.27 -9.23 27.56
CA GLU A 883 0.01 -10.34 28.47
C GLU A 883 -0.79 -10.23 29.77
N ARG A 884 -0.87 -9.03 30.34
CA ARG A 884 -1.72 -8.74 31.50
C ARG A 884 -3.17 -9.16 31.26
N ASN A 885 -3.75 -8.72 30.14
CA ASN A 885 -5.14 -9.05 29.82
C ASN A 885 -5.34 -10.52 29.45
N ALA A 886 -4.37 -11.14 28.75
CA ALA A 886 -4.39 -12.57 28.47
C ALA A 886 -4.33 -13.40 29.75
N ALA A 887 -3.50 -13.03 30.73
CA ALA A 887 -3.40 -13.69 32.01
C ALA A 887 -4.72 -13.62 32.80
N ILE A 888 -5.39 -12.46 32.84
CA ILE A 888 -6.70 -12.30 33.48
C ILE A 888 -7.75 -13.19 32.78
N MET A 889 -7.86 -13.11 31.45
CA MET A 889 -8.85 -13.88 30.69
C MET A 889 -8.62 -15.38 30.82
N LEU A 890 -7.36 -15.82 30.75
CA LEU A 890 -6.99 -17.23 30.87
C LEU A 890 -7.27 -17.76 32.29
N ALA A 891 -6.88 -17.00 33.31
CA ALA A 891 -7.12 -17.39 34.70
C ALA A 891 -8.62 -17.46 35.02
N ARG A 892 -9.42 -16.50 34.54
CA ARG A 892 -10.88 -16.54 34.71
C ARG A 892 -11.51 -17.74 34.00
N ARG A 893 -11.05 -18.07 32.80
CA ARG A 893 -11.52 -19.24 32.06
C ARG A 893 -11.18 -20.55 32.78
N PHE A 894 -9.93 -20.73 33.20
CA PHE A 894 -9.53 -21.94 33.93
C PHE A 894 -10.18 -22.05 35.33
N ALA A 895 -10.40 -20.93 36.00
CA ALA A 895 -11.18 -20.91 37.23
C ALA A 895 -12.64 -21.32 36.97
N CYS A 896 -13.24 -20.83 35.89
CA CYS A 896 -14.59 -21.21 35.46
C CYS A 896 -14.68 -22.72 35.19
N ASP A 897 -13.67 -23.30 34.51
CA ASP A 897 -13.55 -24.75 34.31
C ASP A 897 -13.46 -25.52 35.64
N CYS A 898 -13.03 -24.86 36.73
CA CYS A 898 -13.00 -25.38 38.10
C CYS A 898 -14.24 -25.01 38.94
N ASN A 899 -15.31 -24.47 38.33
CA ASN A 899 -16.50 -23.93 39.01
C ASN A 899 -16.20 -22.79 40.01
N VAL A 900 -15.15 -22.02 39.74
CA VAL A 900 -14.74 -20.86 40.54
C VAL A 900 -14.82 -19.60 39.69
N THR A 901 -15.48 -18.56 40.21
CA THR A 901 -15.50 -17.25 39.55
C THR A 901 -14.43 -16.36 40.15
N LEU A 902 -13.44 -15.96 39.35
CA LEU A 902 -12.44 -14.97 39.77
C LEU A 902 -12.87 -13.56 39.36
N ALA A 903 -13.05 -12.70 40.34
CA ALA A 903 -13.35 -11.28 40.16
C ALA A 903 -12.43 -10.42 41.04
N GLY A 904 -12.47 -9.10 40.84
CA GLY A 904 -11.81 -8.16 41.76
C GLY A 904 -12.57 -8.02 43.08
N PRO A 905 -12.01 -7.30 44.05
CA PRO A 905 -12.72 -6.90 45.26
C PRO A 905 -14.06 -6.24 44.90
N ASP A 906 -15.13 -6.70 45.56
CA ASP A 906 -16.54 -6.23 45.45
C ASP A 906 -17.19 -6.22 44.06
N ASP A 907 -16.55 -6.81 43.04
CA ASP A 907 -17.19 -7.03 41.74
C ASP A 907 -18.33 -8.06 41.90
N ARG A 908 -19.57 -7.68 41.56
CA ARG A 908 -20.70 -8.63 41.56
C ARG A 908 -20.56 -9.61 40.41
N THR A 909 -20.51 -10.89 40.72
CA THR A 909 -20.50 -11.96 39.72
C THR A 909 -21.90 -12.16 39.16
N GLU A 910 -22.22 -11.55 38.02
CA GLU A 910 -23.37 -12.01 37.22
C GLU A 910 -23.07 -13.44 36.76
N THR A 911 -23.87 -14.38 37.27
CA THR A 911 -23.84 -15.78 36.87
C THR A 911 -24.22 -15.91 35.39
N GLY A 912 -23.26 -16.33 34.56
CA GLY A 912 -23.49 -16.92 33.25
C GLY A 912 -23.43 -15.95 32.07
N LEU A 913 -22.32 -16.01 31.32
CA LEU A 913 -22.29 -15.84 29.87
C LEU A 913 -20.99 -16.49 29.37
N ASN A 914 -21.18 -17.54 28.56
CA ASN A 914 -20.15 -18.40 27.93
C ASN A 914 -19.28 -17.65 26.92
#